data_AF-A0A6G2XDN8-F1
#
_entry.id   AF-A0A6G2XDN8-F1
#
_cell.length_a   1.000
_cell.length_b   1.000
_cell.length_c   1.000
_cell.angle_alpha   90.00
_cell.angle_beta   90.00
_cell.angle_gamma   90.00
#
_symmetry.space_group_name_H-M   'P 1'
#
loop_
_entity.id
_entity.type
_entity.pdbx_description
1 polymer ?
#
loop_
_entity_poly.entity_id
_entity_poly.type
_entity_poly.pdbx_seq_one_letter_code
_entity_poly.pdbx_strand_id
1 'polypeptide(L)'
;MATDTLKSKAGAGGASGLRRLLLDNGALTALIVLVIALSALSGDFLTTDNLLNIGVQAAVTAILAFGVTFVIVSAGIDLSVGSVAALSATVLAWSATSHGVPVVLAVLLAVATGIAAGLVNGFLISYGKLPPFIATLAMLSVGRGLSLVISQGSPIALPDSVSHLGDTLGGWLPVPVLVMVVMGLITALILGRTYIGRAMYAIGGNEEAARLSGLRVKRQKLAIYALSGLFAAAAGIVLAARLSSAQPQAANGYELDAIAAVVIGGASLAGGTGKASGTLIGALILAVLRNGLNLLSVSAFWQQVVIGVVIALAVLLDTVRRKAGATPQAAGTGSGGGKGRQAATYGLAAVVTVALVAATSLLHTGSSSTTPKMGLSLSTLNNPFFVQIRSGAQAEAKKLGIDLTVTDAQNDASQQANQLQNFTSSSLGAIIVNPVDSDAASNSVKAADKAGIPVIAVDRGVNNARTDALVASDNVAGGELAARTIAEKLGGHGKIVILQGQAGTSAARERAAGFAQGLKAYPGIQVLAQQPADFDRTKGLDVMSNLLQAHPDVQGVIAANDEMALGAVKALGSKAGTSVQVVGFDGTPDGLTAVKKGTLYASVAQQPSQLGRIAVDNALKATQGKKVESTVKVPVKVVTKQNVAGFSG
;
A
#
# COMPACT_ATOMS: atom_id res chain seq x y z
N MET A 1 -12.23 -54.16 -13.73
CA MET A 1 -12.88 -54.64 -14.98
C MET A 1 -14.07 -53.73 -15.23
N ALA A 2 -14.29 -53.08 -16.37
CA ALA A 2 -13.78 -53.24 -17.72
C ALA A 2 -13.33 -51.89 -18.32
N THR A 3 -12.42 -51.97 -19.28
CA THR A 3 -11.80 -50.91 -20.07
C THR A 3 -12.73 -50.43 -21.17
N ASP A 4 -13.02 -49.13 -21.23
CA ASP A 4 -13.52 -48.48 -22.45
C ASP A 4 -12.53 -47.43 -22.94
N THR A 5 -11.55 -47.93 -23.69
CA THR A 5 -10.72 -47.19 -24.62
C THR A 5 -11.55 -46.77 -25.84
N LEU A 6 -12.04 -45.52 -25.87
CA LEU A 6 -12.55 -44.92 -27.10
C LEU A 6 -11.45 -44.11 -27.81
N LYS A 7 -11.13 -44.62 -28.99
CA LYS A 7 -10.15 -44.15 -29.98
C LYS A 7 -10.11 -42.63 -30.14
N SER A 8 -8.92 -42.09 -29.89
CA SER A 8 -8.42 -40.84 -30.45
C SER A 8 -8.50 -40.89 -31.98
N LYS A 9 -9.31 -40.00 -32.59
CA LYS A 9 -9.05 -39.53 -33.95
C LYS A 9 -8.20 -38.26 -33.84
N ALA A 10 -6.92 -38.41 -34.16
CA ALA A 10 -6.01 -37.31 -34.40
C ALA A 10 -6.44 -36.55 -35.66
N GLY A 11 -6.35 -35.21 -35.61
CA GLY A 11 -6.33 -34.34 -36.79
C GLY A 11 -7.48 -33.32 -36.88
N ALA A 12 -7.36 -32.19 -36.18
CA ALA A 12 -7.83 -30.86 -36.63
C ALA A 12 -7.45 -29.74 -35.62
N GLY A 13 -6.36 -29.03 -35.93
CA GLY A 13 -6.11 -27.61 -35.64
C GLY A 13 -6.10 -27.14 -34.18
N GLY A 14 -4.94 -26.64 -33.71
CA GLY A 14 -4.74 -26.01 -32.39
C GLY A 14 -5.70 -24.86 -32.03
N ALA A 15 -6.46 -24.33 -32.99
CA ALA A 15 -7.56 -23.39 -32.77
C ALA A 15 -8.74 -23.98 -31.96
N SER A 16 -8.98 -25.31 -32.01
CA SER A 16 -10.10 -25.94 -31.30
C SER A 16 -9.83 -26.13 -29.80
N GLY A 17 -8.58 -26.41 -29.42
CA GLY A 17 -8.14 -26.55 -28.03
C GLY A 17 -8.05 -25.23 -27.29
N LEU A 18 -7.48 -24.20 -27.95
CA LEU A 18 -7.39 -22.84 -27.39
C LEU A 18 -8.79 -22.23 -27.19
N ARG A 19 -9.68 -22.37 -28.19
CA ARG A 19 -11.07 -21.92 -28.08
C ARG A 19 -11.81 -22.61 -26.94
N ARG A 20 -11.58 -23.91 -26.72
CA ARG A 20 -12.18 -24.67 -25.61
C ARG A 20 -11.63 -24.24 -24.25
N LEU A 21 -10.32 -24.06 -24.13
CA LEU A 21 -9.67 -23.59 -22.90
C LEU A 21 -10.11 -22.18 -22.48
N LEU A 22 -10.31 -21.28 -23.45
CA LEU A 22 -10.82 -19.91 -23.22
C LEU A 22 -12.30 -19.92 -22.82
N LEU A 23 -13.15 -20.64 -23.56
CA LEU A 23 -14.59 -20.70 -23.28
C LEU A 23 -14.91 -21.39 -21.95
N ASP A 24 -14.08 -22.35 -21.51
CA ASP A 24 -14.28 -23.10 -20.27
C ASP A 24 -13.72 -22.36 -19.02
N ASN A 25 -12.95 -21.27 -19.17
CA ASN A 25 -12.35 -20.50 -18.07
C ASN A 25 -12.66 -19.00 -18.17
N GLY A 26 -13.81 -18.60 -17.60
CA GLY A 26 -14.32 -17.23 -17.66
C GLY A 26 -13.38 -16.16 -17.07
N ALA A 27 -12.67 -16.49 -15.98
CA ALA A 27 -11.68 -15.58 -15.39
C ALA A 27 -10.49 -15.36 -16.34
N LEU A 28 -9.99 -16.42 -16.97
CA LEU A 28 -8.90 -16.30 -17.96
C LEU A 28 -9.31 -15.46 -19.16
N THR A 29 -10.55 -15.64 -19.64
CA THR A 29 -11.10 -14.82 -20.72
C THR A 29 -11.17 -13.35 -20.31
N ALA A 30 -11.65 -13.03 -19.11
CA ALA A 30 -11.70 -11.66 -18.61
C ALA A 30 -10.30 -11.03 -18.53
N LEU A 31 -9.30 -11.77 -18.04
CA LEU A 31 -7.91 -11.32 -18.00
C LEU A 31 -7.37 -10.99 -19.39
N ILE A 32 -7.61 -11.87 -20.38
CA ILE A 32 -7.14 -11.66 -21.76
C ILE A 32 -7.80 -10.43 -22.39
N VAL A 33 -9.12 -10.26 -22.21
CA VAL A 33 -9.84 -9.08 -22.71
C VAL A 33 -9.28 -7.80 -22.08
N LEU A 34 -9.02 -7.83 -20.77
CA LEU A 34 -8.45 -6.68 -20.05
C LEU A 34 -7.05 -6.33 -20.57
N VAL A 35 -6.19 -7.34 -20.77
CA VAL A 35 -4.84 -7.16 -21.36
C VAL A 35 -4.93 -6.55 -22.76
N ILE A 36 -5.80 -7.07 -23.64
CA ILE A 36 -5.98 -6.54 -24.99
C ILE A 36 -6.43 -5.08 -24.95
N ALA A 37 -7.41 -4.76 -24.10
CA ALA A 37 -7.93 -3.41 -23.99
C ALA A 37 -6.89 -2.41 -23.48
N LEU A 38 -6.14 -2.75 -22.42
CA LEU A 38 -5.10 -1.89 -21.90
C LEU A 38 -3.92 -1.72 -22.88
N SER A 39 -3.60 -2.77 -23.64
CA SER A 39 -2.62 -2.71 -24.73
C SER A 39 -3.05 -1.76 -25.85
N ALA A 40 -4.36 -1.66 -26.12
CA ALA A 40 -4.88 -0.73 -27.12
C ALA A 40 -4.94 0.72 -26.61
N LEU A 41 -5.04 0.92 -25.29
CA LEU A 41 -5.12 2.24 -24.66
C LEU A 41 -3.74 2.83 -24.29
N SER A 42 -2.70 2.00 -24.14
CA SER A 42 -1.35 2.44 -23.79
C SER A 42 -0.29 1.65 -24.56
N GLY A 43 0.58 2.36 -25.28
CA GLY A 43 1.71 1.77 -26.01
C GLY A 43 2.76 1.13 -25.09
N ASP A 44 2.82 1.54 -23.82
CA ASP A 44 3.81 1.05 -22.85
C ASP A 44 3.35 -0.23 -22.14
N PHE A 45 2.08 -0.62 -22.28
CA PHE A 45 1.49 -1.68 -21.48
C PHE A 45 2.14 -3.06 -21.70
N LEU A 46 2.49 -3.40 -22.95
CA LEU A 46 3.10 -4.69 -23.32
C LEU A 46 4.63 -4.71 -23.21
N THR A 47 5.25 -3.65 -22.67
CA THR A 47 6.69 -3.63 -22.43
C THR A 47 7.09 -4.71 -21.42
N THR A 48 8.28 -5.29 -21.59
CA THR A 48 8.78 -6.33 -20.68
C THR A 48 8.84 -5.83 -19.24
N ASP A 49 9.27 -4.59 -19.03
CA ASP A 49 9.33 -3.97 -17.71
C ASP A 49 7.95 -3.84 -17.07
N ASN A 50 6.94 -3.38 -17.84
CA ASN A 50 5.59 -3.28 -17.32
C ASN A 50 4.98 -4.65 -16.98
N LEU A 51 5.21 -5.68 -17.81
CA LEU A 51 4.74 -7.04 -17.53
C LEU A 51 5.39 -7.64 -16.28
N LEU A 52 6.70 -7.43 -16.08
CA LEU A 52 7.39 -7.84 -14.86
C LEU A 52 6.86 -7.09 -13.64
N ASN A 53 6.63 -5.79 -13.78
CA ASN A 53 6.05 -4.95 -12.73
C ASN A 53 4.63 -5.41 -12.35
N ILE A 54 3.77 -5.74 -13.31
CA ILE A 54 2.45 -6.37 -13.03
C ILE A 54 2.63 -7.65 -12.21
N GLY A 55 3.62 -8.49 -12.56
CA GLY A 55 3.95 -9.68 -11.79
C GLY A 55 4.34 -9.38 -10.34
N VAL A 56 5.19 -8.37 -10.12
CA VAL A 56 5.61 -7.92 -8.78
C VAL A 56 4.42 -7.38 -7.99
N GLN A 57 3.55 -6.59 -8.60
CA GLN A 57 2.33 -6.05 -7.98
C GLN A 57 1.35 -7.16 -7.61
N ALA A 58 1.24 -8.20 -8.45
CA ALA A 58 0.40 -9.35 -8.18
C ALA A 58 0.96 -10.24 -7.06
N ALA A 59 2.28 -10.30 -6.87
CA ALA A 59 2.94 -11.28 -6.02
C ALA A 59 2.42 -11.30 -4.57
N VAL A 60 2.40 -10.17 -3.88
CA VAL A 60 2.01 -10.11 -2.46
C VAL A 60 0.54 -10.52 -2.30
N THR A 61 -0.36 -9.95 -3.12
CA THR A 61 -1.78 -10.29 -3.08
C THR A 61 -2.04 -11.73 -3.48
N ALA A 62 -1.33 -12.28 -4.47
CA ALA A 62 -1.48 -13.66 -4.91
C ALA A 62 -1.01 -14.65 -3.84
N ILE A 63 0.11 -14.38 -3.16
CA ILE A 63 0.59 -15.21 -2.05
C ILE A 63 -0.45 -15.23 -0.93
N LEU A 64 -0.98 -14.07 -0.52
CA LEU A 64 -2.08 -14.02 0.46
C LEU A 64 -3.31 -14.79 -0.03
N ALA A 65 -3.72 -14.56 -1.26
CA ALA A 65 -4.88 -15.19 -1.88
C ALA A 65 -4.74 -16.72 -1.91
N PHE A 66 -3.54 -17.26 -2.17
CA PHE A 66 -3.31 -18.71 -2.12
C PHE A 66 -3.54 -19.30 -0.73
N GLY A 67 -3.14 -18.60 0.34
CA GLY A 67 -3.45 -18.99 1.72
C GLY A 67 -4.95 -18.94 2.01
N VAL A 68 -5.59 -17.84 1.61
CA VAL A 68 -7.04 -17.65 1.72
C VAL A 68 -7.82 -18.69 0.93
N THR A 69 -7.30 -19.21 -0.19
CA THR A 69 -7.94 -20.30 -0.96
C THR A 69 -8.15 -21.55 -0.10
N PHE A 70 -7.20 -21.94 0.75
CA PHE A 70 -7.37 -23.09 1.63
C PHE A 70 -8.55 -22.87 2.59
N VAL A 71 -8.65 -21.67 3.14
CA VAL A 71 -9.69 -21.27 4.08
C VAL A 71 -11.06 -21.26 3.38
N ILE A 72 -11.17 -20.58 2.23
CA ILE A 72 -12.42 -20.47 1.46
C ILE A 72 -12.89 -21.84 0.96
N VAL A 73 -12.00 -22.69 0.43
CA VAL A 73 -12.36 -24.05 -0.02
C VAL A 73 -12.96 -24.87 1.13
N SER A 74 -12.54 -24.64 2.37
CA SER A 74 -13.08 -25.29 3.57
C SER A 74 -14.33 -24.63 4.18
N ALA A 75 -14.96 -23.67 3.47
CA ALA A 75 -16.07 -22.83 3.96
C ALA A 75 -15.73 -21.94 5.16
N GLY A 76 -14.46 -21.53 5.29
CA GLY A 76 -13.99 -20.56 6.28
C GLY A 76 -13.82 -19.15 5.70
N ILE A 77 -13.49 -18.20 6.57
CA ILE A 77 -13.10 -16.83 6.22
C ILE A 77 -11.90 -16.45 7.10
N ASP A 78 -10.87 -15.83 6.50
CA ASP A 78 -9.72 -15.30 7.24
C ASP A 78 -9.45 -13.84 6.86
N LEU A 79 -9.90 -12.93 7.73
CA LEU A 79 -9.66 -11.48 7.59
C LEU A 79 -8.32 -11.04 8.17
N SER A 80 -7.60 -11.91 8.88
CA SER A 80 -6.39 -11.51 9.59
C SER A 80 -5.15 -11.45 8.70
N VAL A 81 -5.20 -12.03 7.49
CA VAL A 81 -4.02 -12.27 6.64
C VAL A 81 -3.17 -11.03 6.35
N GLY A 82 -3.78 -9.85 6.12
CA GLY A 82 -3.06 -8.60 5.91
C GLY A 82 -2.31 -8.13 7.17
N SER A 83 -3.00 -8.14 8.32
CA SER A 83 -2.39 -7.78 9.61
C SER A 83 -1.31 -8.77 10.07
N VAL A 84 -1.46 -10.07 9.77
CA VAL A 84 -0.49 -11.12 10.10
C VAL A 84 0.74 -11.01 9.21
N ALA A 85 0.56 -10.63 7.93
CA ALA A 85 1.67 -10.29 7.05
C ALA A 85 2.46 -9.09 7.58
N ALA A 86 1.78 -8.01 7.99
CA ALA A 86 2.42 -6.85 8.60
C ALA A 86 3.15 -7.20 9.92
N LEU A 87 2.53 -8.00 10.79
CA LEU A 87 3.17 -8.46 12.02
C LEU A 87 4.42 -9.30 11.74
N SER A 88 4.34 -10.24 10.78
CA SER A 88 5.48 -11.09 10.40
C SER A 88 6.62 -10.27 9.80
N ALA A 89 6.31 -9.28 8.97
CA ALA A 89 7.26 -8.30 8.45
C ALA A 89 7.94 -7.50 9.57
N THR A 90 7.17 -7.02 10.54
CA THR A 90 7.69 -6.28 11.70
C THR A 90 8.59 -7.16 12.57
N VAL A 91 8.21 -8.41 12.83
CA VAL A 91 9.06 -9.37 13.58
C VAL A 91 10.36 -9.66 12.83
N LEU A 92 10.33 -9.83 11.51
CA LEU A 92 11.53 -9.97 10.68
C LEU A 92 12.47 -8.77 10.86
N ALA A 93 11.96 -7.55 10.64
CA ALA A 93 12.79 -6.35 10.71
C ALA A 93 13.29 -6.07 12.12
N TRP A 94 12.44 -6.22 13.14
CA TRP A 94 12.82 -6.01 14.53
C TRP A 94 13.90 -6.99 14.99
N SER A 95 13.80 -8.27 14.63
CA SER A 95 14.80 -9.27 15.00
C SER A 95 16.11 -9.10 14.21
N ALA A 96 16.03 -8.84 12.91
CA ALA A 96 17.21 -8.66 12.05
C ALA A 96 17.97 -7.35 12.34
N THR A 97 17.26 -6.25 12.65
CA THR A 97 17.87 -4.92 12.82
C THR A 97 18.19 -4.60 14.27
N SER A 98 17.26 -4.82 15.21
CA SER A 98 17.44 -4.37 16.60
C SER A 98 18.24 -5.34 17.47
N HIS A 99 18.20 -6.64 17.16
CA HIS A 99 18.90 -7.68 17.94
C HIS A 99 20.05 -8.34 17.18
N GLY A 100 20.31 -7.91 15.93
CA GLY A 100 21.38 -8.46 15.09
C GLY A 100 21.24 -9.96 14.82
N VAL A 101 20.02 -10.50 14.92
CA VAL A 101 19.76 -11.93 14.72
C VAL A 101 20.10 -12.29 13.27
N PRO A 102 20.79 -13.42 13.01
CA PRO A 102 21.08 -13.85 11.65
C PRO A 102 19.80 -13.92 10.80
N VAL A 103 19.86 -13.42 9.57
CA VAL A 103 18.70 -13.28 8.66
C VAL A 103 17.88 -14.56 8.55
N VAL A 104 18.53 -15.72 8.44
CA VAL A 104 17.85 -17.01 8.37
C VAL A 104 16.96 -17.25 9.58
N LEU A 105 17.46 -16.95 10.79
CA LEU A 105 16.70 -17.11 12.02
C LEU A 105 15.59 -16.06 12.12
N ALA A 106 15.83 -14.82 11.70
CA ALA A 106 14.80 -13.78 11.62
C ALA A 106 13.64 -14.16 10.67
N VAL A 107 13.96 -14.75 9.52
CA VAL A 107 12.96 -15.29 8.57
C VAL A 107 12.17 -16.45 9.20
N LEU A 108 12.85 -17.37 9.89
CA LEU A 108 12.17 -18.47 10.59
C LEU A 108 11.24 -17.96 11.69
N LEU A 109 11.64 -16.92 12.44
CA LEU A 109 10.79 -16.28 13.45
C LEU A 109 9.57 -15.63 12.81
N ALA A 110 9.72 -14.90 11.71
CA ALA A 110 8.61 -14.30 10.98
C ALA A 110 7.61 -15.36 10.47
N VAL A 111 8.12 -16.46 9.90
CA VAL A 111 7.29 -17.61 9.48
C VAL A 111 6.57 -18.24 10.67
N ALA A 112 7.27 -18.44 11.78
CA ALA A 112 6.69 -18.99 13.00
C ALA A 112 5.59 -18.08 13.57
N THR A 113 5.76 -16.75 13.52
CA THR A 113 4.73 -15.78 13.93
C THR A 113 3.45 -15.92 13.09
N GLY A 114 3.58 -16.02 11.76
CA GLY A 114 2.42 -16.24 10.90
C GLY A 114 1.70 -17.56 11.19
N ILE A 115 2.46 -18.66 11.29
CA ILE A 115 1.90 -19.98 11.64
C ILE A 115 1.21 -19.92 13.00
N ALA A 116 1.81 -19.29 14.01
CA ALA A 116 1.24 -19.16 15.35
C ALA A 116 -0.09 -18.39 15.34
N ALA A 117 -0.15 -17.25 14.63
CA ALA A 117 -1.39 -16.50 14.45
C ALA A 117 -2.49 -17.35 13.76
N GLY A 118 -2.11 -18.09 12.71
CA GLY A 118 -2.99 -19.03 12.03
C GLY A 118 -3.49 -20.16 12.94
N LEU A 119 -2.61 -20.74 13.77
CA LEU A 119 -2.97 -21.76 14.75
C LEU A 119 -3.93 -21.23 15.81
N VAL A 120 -3.74 -19.99 16.28
CA VAL A 120 -4.66 -19.33 17.23
C VAL A 120 -6.05 -19.20 16.60
N ASN A 121 -6.15 -18.68 15.37
CA ASN A 121 -7.42 -18.63 14.64
C ASN A 121 -8.05 -20.02 14.50
N GLY A 122 -7.29 -21.00 14.02
CA GLY A 122 -7.76 -22.37 13.84
C GLY A 122 -8.23 -23.00 15.14
N PHE A 123 -7.57 -22.71 16.27
CA PHE A 123 -7.94 -23.21 17.59
C PHE A 123 -9.25 -22.59 18.08
N LEU A 124 -9.36 -21.26 18.02
CA LEU A 124 -10.57 -20.52 18.40
C LEU A 124 -11.79 -20.98 17.61
N ILE A 125 -11.61 -21.26 16.31
CA ILE A 125 -12.69 -21.73 15.43
C ILE A 125 -13.05 -23.19 15.71
N SER A 126 -12.06 -24.07 15.81
CA SER A 126 -12.28 -25.53 15.86
C SER A 126 -12.64 -26.06 17.24
N TYR A 127 -12.03 -25.47 18.28
CA TYR A 127 -12.19 -25.88 19.67
C TYR A 127 -12.98 -24.86 20.47
N GLY A 128 -12.72 -23.57 20.26
CA GLY A 128 -13.48 -22.48 20.88
C GLY A 128 -14.88 -22.30 20.29
N LYS A 129 -15.17 -22.92 19.13
CA LYS A 129 -16.46 -22.81 18.41
C LYS A 129 -16.83 -21.37 18.03
N LEU A 130 -15.87 -20.46 17.94
CA LEU A 130 -16.12 -19.12 17.45
C LEU A 130 -16.41 -19.16 15.94
N PRO A 131 -17.35 -18.34 15.45
CA PRO A 131 -17.50 -18.11 14.01
C PRO A 131 -16.18 -17.63 13.39
N PRO A 132 -15.77 -18.15 12.21
CA PRO A 132 -14.51 -17.79 11.56
C PRO A 132 -14.25 -16.29 11.40
N PHE A 133 -15.30 -15.55 11.01
CA PHE A 133 -15.24 -14.10 10.87
C PHE A 133 -14.83 -13.41 12.19
N ILE A 134 -15.40 -13.81 13.33
CA ILE A 134 -15.12 -13.19 14.63
C ILE A 134 -13.69 -13.49 15.08
N ALA A 135 -13.27 -14.76 15.00
CA ALA A 135 -11.92 -15.15 15.40
C ALA A 135 -10.85 -14.40 14.59
N THR A 136 -11.04 -14.32 13.28
CA THR A 136 -10.05 -13.71 12.39
C THR A 136 -10.11 -12.19 12.40
N LEU A 137 -11.26 -11.58 12.67
CA LEU A 137 -11.36 -10.14 12.95
C LEU A 137 -10.65 -9.77 14.26
N ALA A 138 -10.78 -10.59 15.30
CA ALA A 138 -10.04 -10.38 16.55
C ALA A 138 -8.52 -10.49 16.32
N MET A 139 -8.08 -11.49 15.55
CA MET A 139 -6.68 -11.62 15.16
C MET A 139 -6.21 -10.48 14.25
N LEU A 140 -7.09 -9.90 13.42
CA LEU A 140 -6.78 -8.69 12.65
C LEU A 140 -6.35 -7.55 13.57
N SER A 141 -7.16 -7.26 14.59
CA SER A 141 -6.88 -6.20 15.57
C SER A 141 -5.61 -6.50 16.38
N VAL A 142 -5.43 -7.73 16.85
CA VAL A 142 -4.25 -8.13 17.62
C VAL A 142 -2.99 -8.10 16.75
N GLY A 143 -3.02 -8.59 15.52
CA GLY A 143 -1.90 -8.57 14.60
C GLY A 143 -1.45 -7.14 14.29
N ARG A 144 -2.40 -6.25 13.99
CA ARG A 144 -2.13 -4.82 13.76
C ARG A 144 -1.59 -4.14 15.02
N GLY A 145 -2.20 -4.40 16.18
CA GLY A 145 -1.78 -3.84 17.46
C GLY A 145 -0.38 -4.28 17.89
N LEU A 146 -0.07 -5.58 17.79
CA LEU A 146 1.26 -6.10 18.09
C LEU A 146 2.33 -5.54 17.13
N SER A 147 1.99 -5.39 15.85
CA SER A 147 2.88 -4.74 14.88
C SER A 147 3.22 -3.31 15.31
N LEU A 148 2.21 -2.53 15.73
CA LEU A 148 2.39 -1.19 16.29
C LEU A 148 3.22 -1.17 17.58
N VAL A 149 3.00 -2.11 18.50
CA VAL A 149 3.73 -2.19 19.77
C VAL A 149 5.20 -2.52 19.54
N ILE A 150 5.50 -3.53 18.71
CA ILE A 150 6.89 -3.94 18.42
C ILE A 150 7.65 -2.83 17.70
N SER A 151 6.97 -2.16 16.77
CA SER A 151 7.54 -1.07 15.98
C SER A 151 7.57 0.29 16.68
N GLN A 152 6.96 0.41 17.86
CA GLN A 152 6.71 1.70 18.52
C GLN A 152 6.04 2.71 17.57
N GLY A 153 5.12 2.21 16.73
CA GLY A 153 4.40 3.00 15.74
C GLY A 153 5.22 3.44 14.52
N SER A 154 6.50 3.06 14.42
CA SER A 154 7.45 3.59 13.43
C SER A 154 7.91 2.52 12.43
N PRO A 155 8.12 2.82 11.14
CA PRO A 155 8.73 1.88 10.21
C PRO A 155 10.12 1.40 10.70
N ILE A 156 10.43 0.13 10.50
CA ILE A 156 11.74 -0.46 10.83
C ILE A 156 12.47 -0.78 9.53
N ALA A 157 13.58 -0.08 9.27
CA ALA A 157 14.43 -0.33 8.11
C ALA A 157 15.01 -1.75 8.14
N LEU A 158 15.07 -2.39 6.97
CA LEU A 158 15.70 -3.71 6.81
C LEU A 158 17.20 -3.57 6.54
N PRO A 159 18.03 -4.52 7.02
CA PRO A 159 19.42 -4.59 6.61
C PRO A 159 19.52 -5.06 5.15
N ASP A 160 20.61 -4.70 4.47
CA ASP A 160 20.81 -5.01 3.04
C ASP A 160 20.70 -6.51 2.72
N SER A 161 21.16 -7.36 3.66
CA SER A 161 21.07 -8.82 3.55
C SER A 161 19.63 -9.35 3.41
N VAL A 162 18.63 -8.64 3.93
CA VAL A 162 17.21 -8.98 3.80
C VAL A 162 16.58 -8.25 2.61
N SER A 163 16.99 -7.00 2.33
CA SER A 163 16.44 -6.23 1.21
C SER A 163 16.73 -6.88 -0.15
N HIS A 164 17.84 -7.63 -0.28
CA HIS A 164 18.12 -8.44 -1.48
C HIS A 164 17.05 -9.51 -1.79
N LEU A 165 16.23 -9.92 -0.81
CA LEU A 165 15.08 -10.79 -1.09
C LEU A 165 13.96 -10.06 -1.87
N GLY A 166 14.02 -8.73 -1.95
CA GLY A 166 13.14 -7.90 -2.76
C GLY A 166 13.70 -7.56 -4.15
N ASP A 167 14.95 -7.94 -4.43
CA ASP A 167 15.64 -7.62 -5.69
C ASP A 167 15.22 -8.54 -6.87
N THR A 168 15.84 -8.29 -8.02
CA THR A 168 15.68 -9.07 -9.25
C THR A 168 16.87 -10.03 -9.44
N LEU A 169 16.59 -11.33 -9.47
CA LEU A 169 17.58 -12.38 -9.77
C LEU A 169 18.05 -12.28 -11.22
N GLY A 170 19.37 -12.24 -11.42
CA GLY A 170 19.99 -12.22 -12.75
C GLY A 170 19.63 -10.99 -13.60
N GLY A 171 19.04 -9.94 -13.00
CA GLY A 171 18.62 -8.72 -13.70
C GLY A 171 17.29 -8.81 -14.45
N TRP A 172 16.63 -9.97 -14.52
CA TRP A 172 15.38 -10.14 -15.29
C TRP A 172 14.23 -10.82 -14.53
N LEU A 173 14.50 -11.57 -13.45
CA LEU A 173 13.46 -12.29 -12.71
C LEU A 173 13.25 -11.73 -11.29
N PRO A 174 12.17 -10.96 -11.03
CA PRO A 174 11.90 -10.44 -9.70
C PRO A 174 11.69 -11.57 -8.69
N VAL A 175 12.41 -11.54 -7.55
CA VAL A 175 12.24 -12.52 -6.46
C VAL A 175 10.78 -12.60 -5.97
N PRO A 176 10.01 -11.49 -5.84
CA PRO A 176 8.59 -11.57 -5.49
C PRO A 176 7.77 -12.48 -6.41
N VAL A 177 8.04 -12.44 -7.72
CA VAL A 177 7.36 -13.28 -8.73
C VAL A 177 7.75 -14.74 -8.55
N LEU A 178 9.03 -15.02 -8.29
CA LEU A 178 9.50 -16.39 -8.03
C LEU A 178 8.82 -16.98 -6.79
N VAL A 179 8.77 -16.23 -5.68
CA VAL A 179 8.09 -16.66 -4.46
C VAL A 179 6.61 -16.90 -4.73
N MET A 180 5.93 -16.01 -5.46
CA MET A 180 4.55 -16.20 -5.88
C MET A 180 4.36 -17.51 -6.65
N VAL A 181 5.22 -17.82 -7.63
CA VAL A 181 5.14 -19.06 -8.41
C VAL A 181 5.32 -20.28 -7.51
N VAL A 182 6.35 -20.29 -6.65
CA VAL A 182 6.62 -21.39 -5.71
C VAL A 182 5.43 -21.62 -4.77
N MET A 183 4.91 -20.56 -4.17
CA MET A 183 3.75 -20.63 -3.27
C MET A 183 2.50 -21.11 -4.02
N GLY A 184 2.29 -20.67 -5.25
CA GLY A 184 1.20 -21.16 -6.11
C GLY A 184 1.30 -22.65 -6.45
N LEU A 185 2.52 -23.14 -6.74
CA LEU A 185 2.77 -24.57 -6.97
C LEU A 185 2.55 -25.39 -5.71
N ILE A 186 2.99 -24.91 -4.54
CA ILE A 186 2.70 -25.52 -3.24
C ILE A 186 1.19 -25.62 -3.02
N THR A 187 0.44 -24.54 -3.27
CA THR A 187 -1.03 -24.55 -3.17
C THR A 187 -1.68 -25.53 -4.13
N ALA A 188 -1.22 -25.59 -5.37
CA ALA A 188 -1.72 -26.54 -6.36
C ALA A 188 -1.45 -28.00 -5.94
N LEU A 189 -0.26 -28.28 -5.40
CA LEU A 189 0.10 -29.59 -4.88
C LEU A 189 -0.76 -29.97 -3.68
N ILE A 190 -0.90 -29.08 -2.71
CA ILE A 190 -1.71 -29.29 -1.51
C ILE A 190 -3.16 -29.59 -1.91
N LEU A 191 -3.80 -28.70 -2.68
CA LEU A 191 -5.20 -28.88 -3.06
C LEU A 191 -5.43 -30.10 -3.96
N GLY A 192 -4.55 -30.35 -4.93
CA GLY A 192 -4.79 -31.36 -5.97
C GLY A 192 -4.28 -32.75 -5.65
N ARG A 193 -3.27 -32.90 -4.78
CA ARG A 193 -2.54 -34.18 -4.61
C ARG A 193 -2.45 -34.67 -3.17
N THR A 194 -2.75 -33.85 -2.16
CA THR A 194 -2.60 -34.26 -0.75
C THR A 194 -3.92 -34.67 -0.09
N TYR A 195 -3.82 -35.40 1.02
CA TYR A 195 -4.97 -35.75 1.86
C TYR A 195 -5.64 -34.49 2.46
N ILE A 196 -4.85 -33.53 2.94
CA ILE A 196 -5.39 -32.30 3.53
C ILE A 196 -6.21 -31.52 2.51
N GLY A 197 -5.78 -31.44 1.24
CA GLY A 197 -6.57 -30.80 0.17
C GLY A 197 -7.92 -31.47 -0.05
N ARG A 198 -7.97 -32.80 -0.17
CA ARG A 198 -9.25 -33.54 -0.29
C ARG A 198 -10.15 -33.32 0.93
N ALA A 199 -9.58 -33.29 2.13
CA ALA A 199 -10.32 -33.00 3.35
C ALA A 199 -10.90 -31.57 3.34
N MET A 200 -10.16 -30.56 2.85
CA MET A 200 -10.67 -29.19 2.70
C MET A 200 -11.93 -29.15 1.83
N TYR A 201 -11.91 -29.79 0.65
CA TYR A 201 -13.08 -29.84 -0.23
C TYR A 201 -14.27 -30.57 0.39
N ALA A 202 -14.02 -31.69 1.09
CA ALA A 202 -15.07 -32.46 1.76
C ALA A 202 -15.72 -31.64 2.90
N ILE A 203 -14.92 -30.96 3.71
CA ILE A 203 -15.38 -30.07 4.79
C ILE A 203 -16.22 -28.93 4.21
N GLY A 204 -15.74 -28.27 3.15
CA GLY A 204 -16.46 -27.17 2.53
C GLY A 204 -17.75 -27.57 1.81
N GLY A 205 -17.85 -28.81 1.32
CA GLY A 205 -19.09 -29.32 0.74
C GLY A 205 -20.16 -29.59 1.80
N ASN A 206 -19.78 -30.27 2.89
CA ASN A 206 -20.64 -30.46 4.06
C ASN A 206 -19.79 -30.91 5.26
N GLU A 207 -19.60 -30.02 6.23
CA GLU A 207 -18.77 -30.27 7.42
C GLU A 207 -19.27 -31.44 8.27
N GLU A 208 -20.59 -31.58 8.40
CA GLU A 208 -21.23 -32.64 9.17
C GLU A 208 -21.01 -34.00 8.50
N ALA A 209 -21.24 -34.09 7.19
CA ALA A 209 -21.01 -35.30 6.43
C ALA A 209 -19.52 -35.70 6.43
N ALA A 210 -18.61 -34.74 6.33
CA ALA A 210 -17.18 -34.96 6.46
C ALA A 210 -16.81 -35.56 7.82
N ARG A 211 -17.38 -35.04 8.91
CA ARG A 211 -17.18 -35.57 10.27
C ARG A 211 -17.71 -36.99 10.41
N LEU A 212 -18.94 -37.25 9.96
CA LEU A 212 -19.57 -38.57 9.99
C LEU A 212 -18.82 -39.59 9.12
N SER A 213 -18.15 -39.13 8.05
CA SER A 213 -17.28 -39.94 7.19
C SER A 213 -15.88 -40.18 7.79
N GLY A 214 -15.65 -39.83 9.05
CA GLY A 214 -14.42 -40.12 9.79
C GLY A 214 -13.30 -39.06 9.66
N LEU A 215 -13.54 -37.93 8.99
CA LEU A 215 -12.55 -36.85 8.94
C LEU A 215 -12.45 -36.15 10.31
N ARG A 216 -11.21 -35.97 10.78
CA ARG A 216 -10.91 -35.19 11.99
C ARG A 216 -11.01 -33.68 11.71
N VAL A 217 -12.22 -33.19 11.42
CA VAL A 217 -12.50 -31.81 10.97
C VAL A 217 -11.76 -30.75 11.80
N LYS A 218 -11.79 -30.87 13.13
CA LYS A 218 -11.10 -29.92 14.03
C LYS A 218 -9.59 -29.82 13.78
N ARG A 219 -8.92 -30.96 13.55
CA ARG A 219 -7.47 -30.98 13.24
C ARG A 219 -7.19 -30.46 11.85
N GLN A 220 -8.09 -30.70 10.90
CA GLN A 220 -7.96 -30.17 9.54
C GLN A 220 -8.09 -28.66 9.52
N LYS A 221 -9.09 -28.10 10.22
CA LYS A 221 -9.26 -26.64 10.38
C LYS A 221 -8.03 -25.99 11.02
N LEU A 222 -7.45 -26.57 12.07
CA LEU A 222 -6.17 -26.09 12.63
C LEU A 222 -5.07 -25.98 11.56
N ALA A 223 -4.87 -27.04 10.77
CA ALA A 223 -3.86 -27.05 9.73
C ALA A 223 -4.17 -26.05 8.59
N ILE A 224 -5.44 -25.87 8.23
CA ILE A 224 -5.89 -24.91 7.21
C ILE A 224 -5.52 -23.46 7.62
N TYR A 225 -5.86 -23.03 8.84
CA TYR A 225 -5.52 -21.68 9.27
C TYR A 225 -4.02 -21.50 9.54
N ALA A 226 -3.29 -22.56 9.97
CA ALA A 226 -1.83 -22.53 10.04
C ALA A 226 -1.18 -22.31 8.66
N LEU A 227 -1.70 -22.95 7.60
CA LEU A 227 -1.27 -22.71 6.23
C LEU A 227 -1.60 -21.28 5.77
N SER A 228 -2.79 -20.77 6.10
CA SER A 228 -3.13 -19.36 5.85
C SER A 228 -2.10 -18.41 6.47
N GLY A 229 -1.76 -18.63 7.75
CA GLY A 229 -0.76 -17.88 8.47
C GLY A 229 0.66 -17.98 7.89
N LEU A 230 1.07 -19.17 7.43
CA LEU A 230 2.34 -19.38 6.71
C LEU A 230 2.41 -18.53 5.43
N PHE A 231 1.35 -18.53 4.63
CA PHE A 231 1.28 -17.75 3.39
C PHE A 231 1.24 -16.25 3.69
N ALA A 232 0.55 -15.84 4.77
CA ALA A 232 0.58 -14.45 5.24
C ALA A 232 2.00 -14.01 5.66
N ALA A 233 2.74 -14.84 6.40
CA ALA A 233 4.13 -14.55 6.72
C ALA A 233 5.01 -14.44 5.48
N ALA A 234 4.90 -15.38 4.52
CA ALA A 234 5.65 -15.33 3.28
C ALA A 234 5.37 -14.04 2.48
N ALA A 235 4.09 -13.64 2.38
CA ALA A 235 3.71 -12.40 1.73
C ALA A 235 4.27 -11.16 2.46
N GLY A 236 4.24 -11.17 3.80
CA GLY A 236 4.81 -10.11 4.64
C GLY A 236 6.33 -9.96 4.47
N ILE A 237 7.07 -11.07 4.41
CA ILE A 237 8.51 -11.08 4.16
C ILE A 237 8.82 -10.51 2.78
N VAL A 238 8.11 -10.94 1.74
CA VAL A 238 8.25 -10.41 0.38
C VAL A 238 7.94 -8.92 0.34
N LEU A 239 6.88 -8.48 1.03
CA LEU A 239 6.49 -7.07 1.08
C LEU A 239 7.55 -6.21 1.78
N ALA A 240 8.05 -6.66 2.93
CA ALA A 240 9.08 -5.96 3.68
C ALA A 240 10.36 -5.84 2.85
N ALA A 241 10.81 -6.94 2.24
CA ALA A 241 12.00 -6.96 1.40
C ALA A 241 11.86 -6.06 0.16
N ARG A 242 10.69 -6.09 -0.50
CA ARG A 242 10.37 -5.20 -1.61
C ARG A 242 10.50 -3.71 -1.23
N LEU A 243 10.09 -3.36 -0.02
CA LEU A 243 10.14 -2.00 0.49
C LEU A 243 11.46 -1.68 1.21
N SER A 244 12.38 -2.62 1.46
CA SER A 244 13.53 -2.40 2.36
C SER A 244 13.16 -1.85 3.75
N SER A 245 11.91 -2.03 4.17
CA SER A 245 11.35 -1.46 5.40
C SER A 245 10.11 -2.25 5.80
N ALA A 246 9.99 -2.59 7.08
CA ALA A 246 8.76 -3.14 7.64
C ALA A 246 7.88 -2.01 8.16
N GLN A 247 6.75 -1.80 7.49
CA GLN A 247 5.76 -0.81 7.90
C GLN A 247 4.68 -1.46 8.77
N PRO A 248 4.45 -0.96 9.99
CA PRO A 248 3.48 -1.57 10.89
C PRO A 248 2.03 -1.48 10.38
N GLN A 249 1.74 -0.51 9.50
CA GLN A 249 0.45 -0.32 8.82
C GLN A 249 0.38 -0.96 7.42
N ALA A 250 1.42 -1.68 6.97
CA ALA A 250 1.44 -2.33 5.67
C ALA A 250 0.27 -3.33 5.47
N ALA A 251 0.03 -3.69 4.20
CA ALA A 251 -0.97 -4.68 3.80
C ALA A 251 -2.39 -4.40 4.35
N ASN A 252 -2.74 -3.13 4.53
CA ASN A 252 -4.06 -2.73 4.99
C ASN A 252 -5.09 -2.95 3.87
N GLY A 253 -6.18 -3.68 4.15
CA GLY A 253 -7.18 -4.03 3.14
C GLY A 253 -6.77 -5.16 2.20
N TYR A 254 -5.55 -5.69 2.30
CA TYR A 254 -5.06 -6.77 1.43
C TYR A 254 -5.82 -8.08 1.68
N GLU A 255 -6.41 -8.25 2.87
CA GLU A 255 -7.35 -9.34 3.16
C GLU A 255 -8.58 -9.31 2.24
N LEU A 256 -9.11 -8.12 1.92
CA LEU A 256 -10.25 -7.98 1.01
C LEU A 256 -9.82 -8.24 -0.44
N ASP A 257 -8.64 -7.74 -0.82
CA ASP A 257 -8.05 -8.01 -2.13
C ASP A 257 -7.79 -9.51 -2.35
N ALA A 258 -7.29 -10.20 -1.33
CA ALA A 258 -7.02 -11.64 -1.39
C ALA A 258 -8.33 -12.43 -1.56
N ILE A 259 -9.37 -12.11 -0.78
CA ILE A 259 -10.70 -12.73 -0.92
C ILE A 259 -11.27 -12.45 -2.31
N ALA A 260 -11.19 -11.21 -2.78
CA ALA A 260 -11.63 -10.82 -4.11
C ALA A 260 -10.91 -11.61 -5.21
N ALA A 261 -9.59 -11.73 -5.15
CA ALA A 261 -8.80 -12.52 -6.09
C ALA A 261 -9.25 -14.00 -6.12
N VAL A 262 -9.49 -14.59 -4.96
CA VAL A 262 -9.97 -15.99 -4.85
C VAL A 262 -11.36 -16.17 -5.45
N VAL A 263 -12.27 -15.22 -5.19
CA VAL A 263 -13.66 -15.28 -5.69
C VAL A 263 -13.75 -14.98 -7.19
N ILE A 264 -13.05 -13.95 -7.68
CA ILE A 264 -12.92 -13.66 -9.13
C ILE A 264 -12.30 -14.87 -9.84
N GLY A 265 -11.35 -15.54 -9.19
CA GLY A 265 -10.74 -16.79 -9.64
C GLY A 265 -11.67 -18.01 -9.67
N GLY A 266 -12.91 -17.89 -9.18
CA GLY A 266 -13.96 -18.90 -9.28
C GLY A 266 -14.06 -19.85 -8.09
N ALA A 267 -13.44 -19.54 -6.94
CA ALA A 267 -13.72 -20.25 -5.70
C ALA A 267 -15.03 -19.76 -5.06
N SER A 268 -15.71 -20.64 -4.33
CA SER A 268 -16.98 -20.29 -3.68
C SER A 268 -16.79 -19.97 -2.20
N LEU A 269 -17.34 -18.83 -1.76
CA LEU A 269 -17.42 -18.49 -0.32
C LEU A 269 -18.25 -19.50 0.50
N ALA A 270 -19.09 -20.31 -0.16
CA ALA A 270 -19.81 -21.40 0.50
C ALA A 270 -18.95 -22.65 0.74
N GLY A 271 -17.73 -22.71 0.17
CA GLY A 271 -16.83 -23.86 0.27
C GLY A 271 -16.97 -24.88 -0.85
N GLY A 272 -16.12 -25.91 -0.81
CA GLY A 272 -16.16 -27.06 -1.71
C GLY A 272 -15.67 -26.80 -3.14
N THR A 273 -15.34 -25.56 -3.51
CA THR A 273 -14.88 -25.18 -4.85
C THR A 273 -13.79 -24.11 -4.80
N GLY A 274 -12.75 -24.28 -5.62
CA GLY A 274 -11.62 -23.36 -5.74
C GLY A 274 -10.38 -24.08 -6.29
N LYS A 275 -9.48 -23.36 -6.95
CA LYS A 275 -8.21 -23.90 -7.49
C LYS A 275 -7.12 -22.85 -7.42
N ALA A 276 -5.88 -23.28 -7.19
CA ALA A 276 -4.70 -22.39 -7.20
C ALA A 276 -4.60 -21.59 -8.51
N SER A 277 -4.80 -22.22 -9.67
CA SER A 277 -4.74 -21.53 -10.97
C SER A 277 -5.81 -20.44 -11.12
N GLY A 278 -7.01 -20.66 -10.57
CA GLY A 278 -8.08 -19.66 -10.57
C GLY A 278 -7.71 -18.46 -9.70
N THR A 279 -7.21 -18.72 -8.49
CA THR A 279 -6.71 -17.68 -7.58
C THR A 279 -5.62 -16.82 -8.21
N LEU A 280 -4.65 -17.42 -8.91
CA LEU A 280 -3.60 -16.69 -9.60
C LEU A 280 -4.18 -15.77 -10.68
N ILE A 281 -5.11 -16.27 -11.50
CA ILE A 281 -5.78 -15.47 -12.54
C ILE A 281 -6.54 -14.29 -11.91
N GLY A 282 -7.28 -14.53 -10.82
CA GLY A 282 -7.99 -13.47 -10.12
C GLY A 282 -7.06 -12.39 -9.54
N ALA A 283 -5.92 -12.79 -8.97
CA ALA A 283 -4.91 -11.86 -8.48
C ALA A 283 -4.29 -11.04 -9.63
N LEU A 284 -4.00 -11.68 -10.76
CA LEU A 284 -3.50 -11.01 -11.96
C LEU A 284 -4.51 -10.03 -12.56
N ILE A 285 -5.82 -10.34 -12.55
CA ILE A 285 -6.86 -9.39 -12.99
C ILE A 285 -6.80 -8.11 -12.17
N LEU A 286 -6.73 -8.22 -10.84
CA LEU A 286 -6.65 -7.05 -9.96
C LEU A 286 -5.35 -6.26 -10.15
N ALA A 287 -4.22 -6.95 -10.32
CA ALA A 287 -2.92 -6.31 -10.57
C ALA A 287 -2.87 -5.59 -11.92
N VAL A 288 -3.33 -6.24 -12.99
CA VAL A 288 -3.44 -5.64 -14.33
C VAL A 288 -4.37 -4.44 -14.33
N LEU A 289 -5.51 -4.52 -13.63
CA LEU A 289 -6.45 -3.41 -13.52
C LEU A 289 -5.82 -2.21 -12.81
N ARG A 290 -5.16 -2.43 -11.66
CA ARG A 290 -4.45 -1.37 -10.92
C ARG A 290 -3.33 -0.75 -11.75
N ASN A 291 -2.50 -1.57 -12.40
CA ASN A 291 -1.42 -1.09 -13.25
C ASN A 291 -1.96 -0.29 -14.45
N GLY A 292 -2.96 -0.81 -15.16
CA GLY A 292 -3.60 -0.13 -16.28
C GLY A 292 -4.21 1.22 -15.90
N LEU A 293 -4.94 1.29 -14.78
CA LEU A 293 -5.50 2.55 -14.28
C LEU A 293 -4.41 3.56 -13.89
N ASN A 294 -3.30 3.09 -13.32
CA ASN A 294 -2.15 3.96 -13.03
C ASN A 294 -1.48 4.49 -14.30
N LEU A 295 -1.30 3.65 -15.33
CA LEU A 295 -0.73 4.07 -16.61
C LEU A 295 -1.61 5.10 -17.33
N LEU A 296 -2.92 5.02 -17.13
CA LEU A 296 -3.89 5.98 -17.64
C LEU A 296 -4.06 7.20 -16.71
N SER A 297 -3.19 7.35 -15.70
CA SER A 297 -3.20 8.46 -14.74
C SER A 297 -4.53 8.65 -14.01
N VAL A 298 -5.30 7.58 -13.83
CA VAL A 298 -6.56 7.62 -13.07
C VAL A 298 -6.25 7.81 -11.59
N SER A 299 -6.91 8.77 -10.94
CA SER A 299 -6.67 9.04 -9.51
C SER A 299 -6.99 7.83 -8.63
N ALA A 300 -6.23 7.64 -7.55
CA ALA A 300 -6.39 6.51 -6.64
C ALA A 300 -7.81 6.39 -6.06
N PHE A 301 -8.50 7.51 -5.85
CA PHE A 301 -9.90 7.53 -5.41
C PHE A 301 -10.84 6.84 -6.41
N TRP A 302 -10.69 7.12 -7.71
CA TRP A 302 -11.48 6.44 -8.75
C TRP A 302 -11.07 4.98 -8.92
N GLN A 303 -9.80 4.65 -8.71
CA GLN A 303 -9.34 3.25 -8.74
C GLN A 303 -10.07 2.40 -7.70
N GLN A 304 -10.25 2.90 -6.47
CA GLN A 304 -10.99 2.19 -5.42
C GLN A 304 -12.44 1.92 -5.83
N VAL A 305 -13.12 2.90 -6.45
CA VAL A 305 -14.50 2.74 -6.96
C VAL A 305 -14.56 1.66 -8.05
N VAL A 306 -13.67 1.73 -9.04
CA VAL A 306 -13.63 0.77 -10.16
C VAL A 306 -13.37 -0.65 -9.64
N ILE A 307 -12.39 -0.82 -8.76
CA ILE A 307 -12.06 -2.13 -8.17
C ILE A 307 -13.26 -2.67 -7.37
N GLY A 308 -13.89 -1.85 -6.54
CA GLY A 308 -15.07 -2.24 -5.77
C GLY A 308 -16.24 -2.70 -6.66
N VAL A 309 -16.51 -1.97 -7.74
CA VAL A 309 -17.54 -2.34 -8.73
C VAL A 309 -17.20 -3.67 -9.42
N VAL A 310 -15.94 -3.86 -9.84
CA VAL A 310 -15.49 -5.11 -10.49
C VAL A 310 -15.69 -6.31 -9.55
N ILE A 311 -15.33 -6.17 -8.27
CA ILE A 311 -15.52 -7.23 -7.26
C ILE A 311 -17.00 -7.52 -7.06
N ALA A 312 -17.83 -6.48 -6.88
CA ALA A 312 -19.26 -6.64 -6.68
C ALA A 312 -19.94 -7.36 -7.87
N LEU A 313 -19.57 -6.99 -9.10
CA LEU A 313 -20.06 -7.65 -10.31
C LEU A 313 -19.61 -9.11 -10.39
N ALA A 314 -18.35 -9.41 -10.05
CA ALA A 314 -17.85 -10.78 -10.03
C ALA A 314 -18.64 -11.68 -9.05
N VAL A 315 -18.92 -11.16 -7.85
CA VAL A 315 -19.70 -11.85 -6.81
C VAL A 315 -21.18 -12.01 -7.22
N LEU A 316 -21.77 -10.97 -7.80
CA LEU A 316 -23.15 -11.01 -8.28
C LEU A 316 -23.33 -12.06 -9.37
N LEU A 317 -22.39 -12.10 -10.32
CA LEU A 317 -22.37 -13.10 -11.39
C LEU A 317 -22.24 -14.52 -10.83
N ASP A 318 -21.38 -14.74 -9.83
CA ASP A 318 -21.28 -16.04 -9.15
C ASP A 318 -22.61 -16.46 -8.49
N THR A 319 -23.28 -15.52 -7.83
CA THR A 319 -24.56 -15.77 -7.14
C THR A 319 -25.68 -16.11 -8.12
N VAL A 320 -25.80 -15.36 -9.24
CA VAL A 320 -26.81 -15.62 -10.28
C VAL A 320 -26.55 -16.95 -10.99
N ARG A 321 -25.28 -17.29 -11.28
CA ARG A 321 -24.89 -18.58 -11.88
C ARG A 321 -25.32 -19.75 -11.00
N ARG A 322 -25.14 -19.65 -9.68
CA ARG A 322 -25.56 -20.68 -8.73
C ARG A 322 -27.08 -20.88 -8.70
N LYS A 323 -27.85 -19.78 -8.68
CA LYS A 323 -29.31 -19.85 -8.67
C LYS A 323 -29.87 -20.48 -9.96
N ALA A 324 -29.23 -20.26 -11.10
CA ALA A 324 -29.60 -20.87 -12.38
C ALA A 324 -29.20 -22.36 -12.50
N GLY A 325 -28.17 -22.81 -11.78
CA GLY A 325 -27.75 -24.22 -11.73
C GLY A 325 -28.51 -25.08 -10.72
N ALA A 326 -29.24 -24.46 -9.79
CA ALA A 326 -30.01 -25.13 -8.73
C ALA A 326 -31.44 -25.53 -9.14
N THR A 327 -31.88 -25.22 -10.37
CA THR A 327 -33.17 -25.70 -10.89
C THR A 327 -33.04 -27.19 -11.26
N PRO A 328 -33.88 -28.10 -10.72
CA PRO A 328 -33.82 -29.52 -11.05
C PRO A 328 -34.02 -29.72 -12.56
N GLN A 329 -33.05 -30.30 -13.25
CA GLN A 329 -33.26 -30.81 -14.61
C GLN A 329 -34.23 -31.98 -14.53
N ALA A 330 -35.50 -31.74 -14.88
CA ALA A 330 -36.39 -32.80 -15.28
C ALA A 330 -35.77 -33.51 -16.50
N ALA A 331 -35.71 -34.84 -16.44
CA ALA A 331 -35.12 -35.69 -17.46
C ALA A 331 -35.71 -35.40 -18.85
N GLY A 332 -34.86 -35.03 -19.80
CA GLY A 332 -35.27 -34.76 -21.17
C GLY A 332 -34.12 -34.28 -22.05
N THR A 333 -33.72 -35.13 -22.98
CA THR A 333 -32.79 -34.94 -24.11
C THR A 333 -32.58 -33.50 -24.61
N GLY A 334 -31.32 -33.07 -24.76
CA GLY A 334 -30.99 -31.86 -25.53
C GLY A 334 -29.65 -31.22 -25.18
N SER A 335 -28.62 -31.55 -25.95
CA SER A 335 -27.28 -30.98 -25.89
C SER A 335 -27.24 -29.46 -26.16
N GLY A 336 -26.36 -28.73 -25.46
CA GLY A 336 -25.58 -27.65 -26.09
C GLY A 336 -25.72 -26.20 -25.58
N GLY A 337 -26.61 -25.88 -24.63
CA GLY A 337 -26.90 -24.46 -24.29
C GLY A 337 -26.06 -23.79 -23.20
N GLY A 338 -25.31 -24.54 -22.38
CA GLY A 338 -24.69 -23.99 -21.16
C GLY A 338 -23.36 -23.22 -21.36
N LYS A 339 -22.64 -23.49 -22.46
CA LYS A 339 -21.24 -23.06 -22.63
C LYS A 339 -21.09 -21.65 -23.25
N GLY A 340 -22.02 -21.24 -24.11
CA GLY A 340 -22.03 -19.88 -24.69
C GLY A 340 -22.40 -18.78 -23.67
N ARG A 341 -23.20 -19.13 -22.65
CA ARG A 341 -23.61 -18.20 -21.59
C ARG A 341 -22.46 -17.85 -20.62
N GLN A 342 -21.48 -18.73 -20.46
CA GLN A 342 -20.32 -18.53 -19.58
C GLN A 342 -19.32 -17.52 -20.16
N ALA A 343 -19.04 -17.57 -21.47
CA ALA A 343 -18.17 -16.60 -22.13
C ALA A 343 -18.79 -15.19 -22.23
N ALA A 344 -20.11 -15.12 -22.43
CA ALA A 344 -20.84 -13.84 -22.52
C ALA A 344 -20.93 -13.08 -21.19
N THR A 345 -20.96 -13.78 -20.04
CA THR A 345 -21.11 -13.14 -18.72
C THR A 345 -19.82 -12.53 -18.18
N TYR A 346 -18.68 -13.19 -18.38
CA TYR A 346 -17.36 -12.62 -18.03
C TYR A 346 -16.89 -11.59 -19.05
N GLY A 347 -17.30 -11.74 -20.32
CA GLY A 347 -17.14 -10.71 -21.35
C GLY A 347 -17.82 -9.39 -20.98
N LEU A 348 -18.99 -9.42 -20.34
CA LEU A 348 -19.71 -8.19 -19.93
C LEU A 348 -19.02 -7.44 -18.78
N ALA A 349 -18.48 -8.14 -17.78
CA ALA A 349 -17.71 -7.51 -16.70
C ALA A 349 -16.38 -6.91 -17.21
N ALA A 350 -15.71 -7.60 -18.13
CA ALA A 350 -14.53 -7.09 -18.81
C ALA A 350 -14.87 -5.88 -19.70
N VAL A 351 -15.98 -5.91 -20.45
CA VAL A 351 -16.47 -4.80 -21.29
C VAL A 351 -16.87 -3.58 -20.46
N VAL A 352 -17.49 -3.76 -19.28
CA VAL A 352 -17.82 -2.64 -18.38
C VAL A 352 -16.56 -2.04 -17.75
N THR A 353 -15.58 -2.88 -17.39
CA THR A 353 -14.28 -2.41 -16.88
C THR A 353 -13.55 -1.61 -17.96
N VAL A 354 -13.51 -2.12 -19.19
CA VAL A 354 -12.89 -1.45 -20.34
C VAL A 354 -13.65 -0.18 -20.74
N ALA A 355 -14.98 -0.16 -20.64
CA ALA A 355 -15.78 1.03 -20.93
C ALA A 355 -15.59 2.14 -19.88
N LEU A 356 -15.46 1.79 -18.59
CA LEU A 356 -15.16 2.74 -17.52
C LEU A 356 -13.73 3.30 -17.62
N VAL A 357 -12.78 2.44 -17.99
CA VAL A 357 -11.38 2.82 -18.24
C VAL A 357 -11.25 3.68 -19.50
N ALA A 358 -11.94 3.34 -20.59
CA ALA A 358 -11.94 4.10 -21.83
C ALA A 358 -12.64 5.47 -21.70
N ALA A 359 -13.73 5.55 -20.92
CA ALA A 359 -14.43 6.81 -20.68
C ALA A 359 -13.58 7.83 -19.89
N THR A 360 -12.65 7.36 -19.05
CA THR A 360 -11.73 8.22 -18.30
C THR A 360 -10.51 8.63 -19.12
N SER A 361 -10.03 7.78 -20.03
CA SER A 361 -8.95 8.12 -20.97
C SER A 361 -9.40 9.06 -22.10
N LEU A 362 -10.65 8.95 -22.58
CA LEU A 362 -11.21 9.82 -23.64
C LEU A 362 -11.35 11.30 -23.22
N LEU A 363 -11.26 11.60 -21.92
CA LEU A 363 -11.25 12.95 -21.37
C LEU A 363 -9.85 13.59 -21.34
N HIS A 364 -8.79 12.83 -21.62
CA HIS A 364 -7.40 13.30 -21.69
C HIS A 364 -6.85 13.14 -23.11
N THR A 365 -7.36 13.92 -24.05
CA THR A 365 -6.75 14.03 -25.39
C THR A 365 -5.77 15.20 -25.46
N GLY A 366 -4.53 14.89 -25.86
CA GLY A 366 -3.45 15.82 -26.20
C GLY A 366 -2.14 15.39 -25.54
N SER A 367 -1.00 15.18 -26.21
CA SER A 367 -0.56 15.63 -27.53
C SER A 367 0.69 14.83 -27.97
N SER A 368 1.22 15.19 -29.13
CA SER A 368 2.28 14.54 -29.91
C SER A 368 3.63 14.28 -29.22
N SER A 369 4.42 13.43 -29.86
CA SER A 369 5.67 12.77 -29.43
C SER A 369 6.92 13.67 -29.26
N THR A 370 6.79 14.89 -28.72
CA THR A 370 7.98 15.77 -28.46
C THR A 370 8.03 16.44 -27.08
N THR A 371 6.97 16.34 -26.29
CA THR A 371 6.89 16.91 -24.93
C THR A 371 7.64 16.02 -23.92
N PRO A 372 8.60 16.54 -23.13
CA PRO A 372 9.23 15.79 -22.05
C PRO A 372 8.17 15.29 -21.06
N LYS A 373 8.14 13.99 -20.80
CA LYS A 373 7.22 13.37 -19.83
C LYS A 373 7.92 13.16 -18.49
N MET A 374 7.28 13.53 -17.39
CA MET A 374 7.82 13.36 -16.04
C MET A 374 6.74 12.84 -15.09
N GLY A 375 7.17 12.09 -14.07
CA GLY A 375 6.29 11.57 -13.03
C GLY A 375 6.52 12.31 -11.71
N LEU A 376 5.45 12.65 -10.99
CA LEU A 376 5.48 13.15 -9.61
C LEU A 376 4.65 12.23 -8.72
N SER A 377 5.31 11.46 -7.85
CA SER A 377 4.63 10.66 -6.82
C SER A 377 4.68 11.39 -5.49
N LEU A 378 3.50 11.74 -4.96
CA LEU A 378 3.34 12.38 -3.65
C LEU A 378 2.89 11.37 -2.60
N SER A 379 3.33 11.56 -1.34
CA SER A 379 2.96 10.64 -0.26
C SER A 379 1.45 10.64 0.01
N THR A 380 0.80 11.81 -0.06
CA THR A 380 -0.64 11.95 0.09
C THR A 380 -1.16 13.25 -0.55
N LEU A 381 -2.40 13.27 -1.02
CA LEU A 381 -3.12 14.50 -1.37
C LEU A 381 -4.18 14.91 -0.34
N ASN A 382 -4.29 14.20 0.78
CA ASN A 382 -5.23 14.52 1.86
C ASN A 382 -4.77 15.70 2.74
N ASN A 383 -3.52 16.15 2.59
CA ASN A 383 -2.95 17.29 3.33
C ASN A 383 -2.75 18.49 2.39
N PRO A 384 -3.24 19.70 2.74
CA PRO A 384 -3.11 20.92 1.94
C PRO A 384 -1.67 21.29 1.55
N PHE A 385 -0.66 20.90 2.32
CA PHE A 385 0.75 21.14 2.02
C PHE A 385 1.17 20.46 0.70
N PHE A 386 0.85 19.18 0.53
CA PHE A 386 1.19 18.44 -0.69
C PHE A 386 0.33 18.86 -1.89
N VAL A 387 -0.90 19.34 -1.64
CA VAL A 387 -1.72 19.97 -2.68
C VAL A 387 -1.02 21.22 -3.25
N GLN A 388 -0.37 22.02 -2.41
CA GLN A 388 0.40 23.18 -2.85
C GLN A 388 1.68 22.78 -3.61
N ILE A 389 2.40 21.73 -3.16
CA ILE A 389 3.53 21.17 -3.91
C ILE A 389 3.09 20.76 -5.32
N ARG A 390 1.98 20.01 -5.43
CA ARG A 390 1.40 19.62 -6.72
C ARG A 390 1.09 20.84 -7.58
N SER A 391 0.39 21.83 -7.05
CA SER A 391 0.02 23.04 -7.79
C SER A 391 1.24 23.79 -8.32
N GLY A 392 2.28 23.95 -7.49
CA GLY A 392 3.54 24.57 -7.90
C GLY A 392 4.28 23.79 -8.99
N ALA A 393 4.32 22.46 -8.87
CA ALA A 393 4.91 21.58 -9.87
C ALA A 393 4.13 21.62 -11.20
N GLN A 394 2.80 21.55 -11.16
CA GLN A 394 1.95 21.62 -12.36
C GLN A 394 2.05 22.98 -13.07
N ALA A 395 2.12 24.08 -12.31
CA ALA A 395 2.29 25.42 -12.86
C ALA A 395 3.64 25.56 -13.60
N GLU A 396 4.73 25.07 -13.00
CA GLU A 396 6.05 25.10 -13.65
C GLU A 396 6.12 24.14 -14.85
N ALA A 397 5.54 22.95 -14.74
CA ALA A 397 5.48 21.99 -15.84
C ALA A 397 4.75 22.58 -17.06
N LYS A 398 3.60 23.24 -16.84
CA LYS A 398 2.85 23.93 -17.90
C LYS A 398 3.69 25.04 -18.54
N LYS A 399 4.41 25.83 -17.74
CA LYS A 399 5.29 26.91 -18.20
C LYS A 399 6.46 26.38 -19.03
N LEU A 400 7.02 25.23 -18.66
CA LEU A 400 8.17 24.60 -19.33
C LEU A 400 7.77 23.65 -20.47
N GLY A 401 6.48 23.44 -20.71
CA GLY A 401 5.99 22.49 -21.72
C GLY A 401 6.34 21.04 -21.37
N ILE A 402 6.16 20.65 -20.12
CA ILE A 402 6.37 19.28 -19.60
C ILE A 402 5.01 18.62 -19.39
N ASP A 403 4.88 17.38 -19.83
CA ASP A 403 3.75 16.51 -19.49
C ASP A 403 4.02 15.85 -18.12
N LEU A 404 3.43 16.42 -17.07
CA LEU A 404 3.65 15.99 -15.69
C LEU A 404 2.51 15.09 -15.21
N THR A 405 2.79 13.79 -15.10
CA THR A 405 1.88 12.82 -14.47
C THR A 405 2.02 12.89 -12.96
N VAL A 406 0.94 13.18 -12.23
CA VAL A 406 0.94 13.25 -10.75
C VAL A 406 0.17 12.07 -10.17
N THR A 407 0.77 11.34 -9.24
CA THR A 407 0.14 10.23 -8.51
C THR A 407 0.10 10.48 -7.01
N ASP A 408 -0.94 9.92 -6.36
CA ASP A 408 -1.16 9.96 -4.91
C ASP A 408 -0.93 8.58 -4.31
N ALA A 409 0.03 8.45 -3.41
CA ALA A 409 0.33 7.20 -2.73
C ALA A 409 -0.61 6.89 -1.56
N GLN A 410 -1.45 7.83 -1.12
CA GLN A 410 -2.42 7.66 -0.03
C GLN A 410 -1.79 7.19 1.30
N ASN A 411 -0.54 7.59 1.56
CA ASN A 411 0.31 7.10 2.66
C ASN A 411 0.53 5.58 2.66
N ASP A 412 0.37 4.91 1.51
CA ASP A 412 0.73 3.51 1.32
C ASP A 412 2.03 3.41 0.51
N ALA A 413 3.09 2.93 1.14
CA ALA A 413 4.38 2.82 0.46
C ALA A 413 4.42 1.72 -0.61
N SER A 414 3.59 0.68 -0.50
CA SER A 414 3.48 -0.36 -1.52
C SER A 414 2.90 0.23 -2.81
N GLN A 415 1.89 1.10 -2.66
CA GLN A 415 1.30 1.87 -3.73
C GLN A 415 2.30 2.86 -4.32
N GLN A 416 3.07 3.57 -3.50
CA GLN A 416 4.13 4.45 -4.01
C GLN A 416 5.19 3.67 -4.79
N ALA A 417 5.64 2.53 -4.28
CA ALA A 417 6.60 1.67 -4.99
C ALA A 417 6.04 1.21 -6.35
N ASN A 418 4.74 0.88 -6.43
CA ASN A 418 4.08 0.58 -7.71
C ASN A 418 4.13 1.78 -8.67
N GLN A 419 3.85 2.99 -8.18
CA GLN A 419 3.86 4.21 -8.99
C GLN A 419 5.24 4.52 -9.56
N LEU A 420 6.28 4.44 -8.73
CA LEU A 420 7.67 4.67 -9.16
C LEU A 420 8.14 3.61 -10.16
N GLN A 421 7.74 2.34 -9.96
CA GLN A 421 8.02 1.26 -10.90
C GLN A 421 7.29 1.46 -12.23
N ASN A 422 6.04 1.94 -12.22
CA ASN A 422 5.30 2.29 -13.43
C ASN A 422 5.99 3.44 -14.18
N PHE A 423 6.40 4.51 -13.49
CA PHE A 423 7.15 5.62 -14.10
C PHE A 423 8.47 5.16 -14.74
N THR A 424 9.17 4.24 -14.07
CA THR A 424 10.40 3.64 -14.58
C THR A 424 10.11 2.81 -15.85
N SER A 425 9.08 1.96 -15.81
CA SER A 425 8.70 1.07 -16.91
C SER A 425 8.19 1.84 -18.14
N SER A 426 7.48 2.96 -17.94
CA SER A 426 7.03 3.86 -19.01
C SER A 426 8.13 4.77 -19.55
N SER A 427 9.39 4.59 -19.12
CA SER A 427 10.55 5.36 -19.58
C SER A 427 10.33 6.88 -19.51
N LEU A 428 9.74 7.37 -18.41
CA LEU A 428 9.61 8.82 -18.20
C LEU A 428 10.99 9.48 -18.17
N GLY A 429 11.07 10.73 -18.62
CA GLY A 429 12.32 11.47 -18.70
C GLY A 429 12.93 11.76 -17.33
N ALA A 430 12.11 11.93 -16.29
CA ALA A 430 12.54 12.08 -14.90
C ALA A 430 11.43 11.70 -13.93
N ILE A 431 11.82 11.36 -12.70
CA ILE A 431 10.90 11.05 -11.59
C ILE A 431 11.12 12.04 -10.46
N ILE A 432 10.04 12.62 -9.97
CA ILE A 432 9.99 13.42 -8.75
C ILE A 432 9.25 12.60 -7.69
N VAL A 433 9.84 12.48 -6.51
CA VAL A 433 9.28 11.66 -5.43
C VAL A 433 9.27 12.41 -4.11
N ASN A 434 8.10 12.48 -3.48
CA ASN A 434 7.96 12.75 -2.06
C ASN A 434 7.68 11.42 -1.35
N PRO A 435 8.68 10.79 -0.72
CA PRO A 435 8.51 9.44 -0.18
C PRO A 435 7.51 9.38 0.99
N VAL A 436 6.65 8.37 0.97
CA VAL A 436 5.78 7.98 2.10
C VAL A 436 6.64 7.66 3.33
N ASP A 437 7.72 6.90 3.11
CA ASP A 437 8.74 6.55 4.09
C ASP A 437 10.12 6.58 3.41
N SER A 438 11.14 7.11 4.10
CA SER A 438 12.45 7.36 3.49
C SER A 438 13.19 6.07 3.11
N ASP A 439 12.99 4.98 3.84
CA ASP A 439 13.61 3.67 3.53
C ASP A 439 12.76 2.91 2.49
N ALA A 440 11.43 3.01 2.57
CA ALA A 440 10.49 2.32 1.70
C ALA A 440 10.66 2.61 0.19
N ALA A 441 11.06 3.85 -0.14
CA ALA A 441 11.26 4.27 -1.52
C ALA A 441 12.61 3.82 -2.12
N SER A 442 13.55 3.36 -1.29
CA SER A 442 14.95 3.12 -1.70
C SER A 442 15.09 2.20 -2.91
N ASN A 443 14.47 1.02 -2.89
CA ASN A 443 14.57 0.05 -3.99
C ASN A 443 13.96 0.57 -5.29
N SER A 444 12.88 1.36 -5.19
CA SER A 444 12.24 1.94 -6.36
C SER A 444 13.11 3.05 -6.99
N VAL A 445 13.77 3.85 -6.16
CA VAL A 445 14.74 4.85 -6.64
C VAL A 445 15.98 4.19 -7.23
N LYS A 446 16.52 3.13 -6.61
CA LYS A 446 17.62 2.33 -7.18
C LYS A 446 17.26 1.74 -8.54
N ALA A 447 16.01 1.31 -8.73
CA ALA A 447 15.54 0.79 -10.02
C ALA A 447 15.52 1.88 -11.10
N ALA A 448 15.05 3.09 -10.77
CA ALA A 448 15.07 4.23 -11.68
C ALA A 448 16.50 4.68 -12.04
N ASP A 449 17.40 4.75 -11.05
CA ASP A 449 18.83 5.07 -11.26
C ASP A 449 19.51 4.04 -12.17
N LYS A 450 19.26 2.74 -11.97
CA LYS A 450 19.74 1.68 -12.87
C LYS A 450 19.20 1.80 -14.30
N ALA A 451 17.99 2.33 -14.46
CA ALA A 451 17.39 2.61 -15.76
C ALA A 451 17.90 3.92 -16.39
N GLY A 452 18.78 4.67 -15.71
CA GLY A 452 19.31 5.96 -16.18
C GLY A 452 18.30 7.10 -16.12
N ILE A 453 17.23 6.96 -15.32
CA ILE A 453 16.19 7.98 -15.17
C ILE A 453 16.54 8.85 -13.96
N PRO A 454 16.74 10.18 -14.15
CA PRO A 454 17.02 11.08 -13.04
C PRO A 454 15.90 11.10 -12.00
N VAL A 455 16.27 11.12 -10.72
CA VAL A 455 15.34 11.13 -9.59
C VAL A 455 15.56 12.36 -8.72
N ILE A 456 14.52 13.18 -8.58
CA ILE A 456 14.48 14.34 -7.69
C ILE A 456 13.61 14.00 -6.47
N ALA A 457 14.21 13.97 -5.29
CA ALA A 457 13.45 13.92 -4.05
C ALA A 457 12.92 15.32 -3.70
N VAL A 458 11.66 15.40 -3.24
CA VAL A 458 11.04 16.65 -2.81
C VAL A 458 10.41 16.51 -1.43
N ASP A 459 10.62 17.53 -0.58
CA ASP A 459 10.21 17.63 0.83
C ASP A 459 10.85 16.59 1.77
N ARG A 460 10.89 15.31 1.38
CA ARG A 460 11.49 14.21 2.13
C ARG A 460 12.59 13.54 1.31
N GLY A 461 13.69 13.18 1.96
CA GLY A 461 14.78 12.43 1.37
C GLY A 461 14.49 10.92 1.31
N VAL A 462 15.20 10.23 0.42
CA VAL A 462 15.21 8.76 0.30
C VAL A 462 16.53 8.26 0.88
N ASN A 463 16.45 7.31 1.81
CA ASN A 463 17.62 6.69 2.42
C ASN A 463 18.16 5.58 1.52
N ASN A 464 19.45 5.26 1.67
CA ASN A 464 20.09 4.12 1.02
C ASN A 464 19.95 4.06 -0.51
N ALA A 465 19.65 5.19 -1.16
CA ALA A 465 19.53 5.31 -2.62
C ALA A 465 20.05 6.68 -3.06
N ARG A 466 20.60 6.76 -4.27
CA ARG A 466 21.05 8.01 -4.87
C ARG A 466 19.87 8.74 -5.51
N THR A 467 19.74 10.02 -5.22
CA THR A 467 18.88 10.96 -5.93
C THR A 467 19.75 12.07 -6.51
N ASP A 468 19.41 12.59 -7.70
CA ASP A 468 20.15 13.67 -8.35
C ASP A 468 20.05 14.99 -7.58
N ALA A 469 18.91 15.23 -6.93
CA ALA A 469 18.73 16.34 -5.99
C ALA A 469 17.69 16.02 -4.92
N LEU A 470 17.88 16.60 -3.74
CA LEU A 470 16.84 16.74 -2.72
C LEU A 470 16.43 18.21 -2.61
N VAL A 471 15.18 18.50 -2.95
CA VAL A 471 14.57 19.83 -2.79
C VAL A 471 13.69 19.80 -1.54
N ALA A 472 14.20 20.33 -0.43
CA ALA A 472 13.49 20.29 0.85
C ALA A 472 13.57 21.64 1.55
N SER A 473 12.60 21.91 2.42
CA SER A 473 12.71 23.03 3.35
C SER A 473 13.92 22.82 4.28
N ASP A 474 14.52 23.90 4.78
CA ASP A 474 15.57 23.78 5.80
C ASP A 474 14.96 23.38 7.16
N ASN A 475 14.63 22.10 7.31
CA ASN A 475 13.88 21.57 8.45
C ASN A 475 14.63 21.70 9.78
N VAL A 476 15.97 21.60 9.78
CA VAL A 476 16.77 21.77 11.00
C VAL A 476 16.71 23.22 11.46
N ALA A 477 16.96 24.17 10.55
CA ALA A 477 16.84 25.59 10.85
C ALA A 477 15.40 25.97 11.24
N GLY A 478 14.41 25.42 10.56
CA GLY A 478 13.01 25.61 10.89
C GLY A 478 12.63 25.07 12.26
N GLY A 479 13.12 23.88 12.61
CA GLY A 479 12.89 23.29 13.93
C GLY A 479 13.52 24.16 15.03
N GLU A 480 14.75 24.62 14.80
CA GLU A 480 15.41 25.55 15.71
C GLU A 480 14.62 26.85 15.88
N LEU A 481 14.09 27.42 14.78
CA LEU A 481 13.23 28.60 14.81
C LEU A 481 11.95 28.36 15.61
N ALA A 482 11.28 27.21 15.45
CA ALA A 482 10.08 26.87 16.22
C ALA A 482 10.37 26.77 17.72
N ALA A 483 11.47 26.10 18.10
CA ALA A 483 11.89 25.96 19.48
C ALA A 483 12.27 27.30 20.13
N ARG A 484 13.02 28.15 19.43
CA ARG A 484 13.33 29.51 19.87
C ARG A 484 12.06 30.35 20.04
N THR A 485 11.17 30.30 19.05
CA THR A 485 9.91 31.07 19.05
C THR A 485 9.05 30.76 20.27
N ILE A 486 8.89 29.48 20.63
CA ILE A 486 8.10 29.12 21.81
C ILE A 486 8.83 29.48 23.10
N ALA A 487 10.15 29.27 23.17
CA ALA A 487 10.93 29.56 24.37
C ALA A 487 10.94 31.06 24.68
N GLU A 488 11.13 31.91 23.68
CA GLU A 488 11.07 33.37 23.80
C GLU A 488 9.68 33.84 24.21
N LYS A 489 8.62 33.25 23.64
CA LYS A 489 7.24 33.56 24.03
C LYS A 489 6.95 33.22 25.49
N LEU A 490 7.61 32.20 26.04
CA LEU A 490 7.52 31.81 27.45
C LEU A 490 8.53 32.56 28.34
N GLY A 491 9.32 33.50 27.80
CA GLY A 491 10.33 34.23 28.58
C GLY A 491 11.54 33.37 28.99
N GLY A 492 11.83 32.32 28.24
CA GLY A 492 12.97 31.41 28.45
C GLY A 492 12.78 30.36 29.54
N HIS A 493 11.60 30.28 30.16
CA HIS A 493 11.29 29.32 31.22
C HIS A 493 9.87 28.75 31.07
N GLY A 494 9.66 27.49 31.41
CA GLY A 494 8.33 26.88 31.41
C GLY A 494 8.30 25.44 30.92
N LYS A 495 7.10 24.85 30.95
CA LYS A 495 6.89 23.42 30.64
C LYS A 495 6.25 23.24 29.28
N ILE A 496 6.86 22.44 28.41
CA ILE A 496 6.36 22.19 27.07
C ILE A 496 6.18 20.71 26.76
N VAL A 497 5.35 20.41 25.78
CA VAL A 497 5.29 19.09 25.13
C VAL A 497 5.59 19.23 23.63
N ILE A 498 6.06 18.15 23.02
CA ILE A 498 6.40 18.12 21.60
C ILE A 498 5.58 17.04 20.88
N LEU A 499 4.81 17.45 19.88
CA LEU A 499 4.15 16.55 18.95
C LEU A 499 5.08 16.29 17.76
N GLN A 500 5.64 15.10 17.71
CA GLN A 500 6.57 14.67 16.67
C GLN A 500 5.84 14.28 15.39
N GLY A 501 6.52 14.39 14.26
CA GLY A 501 6.00 14.03 12.94
C GLY A 501 5.88 12.54 12.70
N GLN A 502 5.55 12.17 11.45
CA GLN A 502 5.52 10.78 11.01
C GLN A 502 6.92 10.16 11.06
N ALA A 503 7.06 9.13 11.88
CA ALA A 503 8.29 8.39 12.00
C ALA A 503 8.71 7.75 10.67
N GLY A 504 10.02 7.57 10.47
CA GLY A 504 10.60 7.10 9.21
C GLY A 504 10.87 8.20 8.17
N THR A 505 10.25 9.38 8.30
CA THR A 505 10.46 10.50 7.36
C THR A 505 11.67 11.37 7.72
N SER A 506 12.43 11.84 6.73
CA SER A 506 13.56 12.76 6.96
C SER A 506 13.11 14.07 7.60
N ALA A 507 11.98 14.64 7.16
CA ALA A 507 11.42 15.88 7.70
C ALA A 507 11.14 15.79 9.21
N ALA A 508 10.56 14.67 9.69
CA ALA A 508 10.34 14.48 11.12
C ALA A 508 11.65 14.41 11.91
N ARG A 509 12.65 13.69 11.40
CA ARG A 509 13.98 13.59 12.03
C ARG A 509 14.69 14.95 12.11
N GLU A 510 14.70 15.69 11.01
CA GLU A 510 15.37 16.98 10.91
C GLU A 510 14.70 18.06 11.77
N ARG A 511 13.36 18.13 11.77
CA ARG A 511 12.61 19.05 12.65
C ARG A 511 12.85 18.74 14.12
N ALA A 512 12.82 17.45 14.50
CA ALA A 512 13.10 17.03 15.88
C ALA A 512 14.53 17.38 16.33
N ALA A 513 15.52 17.18 15.45
CA ALA A 513 16.90 17.61 15.71
C ALA A 513 16.99 19.12 15.88
N GLY A 514 16.30 19.89 15.03
CA GLY A 514 16.18 21.35 15.14
C GLY A 514 15.54 21.79 16.46
N PHE A 515 14.45 21.14 16.89
CA PHE A 515 13.82 21.43 18.19
C PHE A 515 14.82 21.23 19.34
N ALA A 516 15.50 20.08 19.35
CA ALA A 516 16.49 19.78 20.37
C ALA A 516 17.66 20.79 20.36
N GLN A 517 18.12 21.20 19.18
CA GLN A 517 19.16 22.21 19.04
C GLN A 517 18.73 23.59 19.54
N GLY A 518 17.55 24.06 19.15
CA GLY A 518 17.03 25.37 19.57
C GLY A 518 16.78 25.47 21.07
N LEU A 519 16.33 24.39 21.71
CA LEU A 519 16.08 24.36 23.15
C LEU A 519 17.36 24.38 24.00
N LYS A 520 18.53 24.00 23.46
CA LYS A 520 19.82 24.08 24.19
C LYS A 520 20.14 25.48 24.70
N ALA A 521 19.65 26.52 24.02
CA ALA A 521 19.85 27.92 24.40
C ALA A 521 18.93 28.36 25.57
N TYR A 522 17.94 27.56 25.95
CA TYR A 522 16.94 27.91 26.96
C TYR A 522 16.82 26.80 28.03
N PRO A 523 17.80 26.67 28.94
CA PRO A 523 17.80 25.63 29.97
C PRO A 523 16.63 25.71 30.95
N GLY A 524 15.91 26.83 31.01
CA GLY A 524 14.68 26.99 31.78
C GLY A 524 13.44 26.34 31.16
N ILE A 525 13.51 25.89 29.90
CA ILE A 525 12.41 25.17 29.24
C ILE A 525 12.52 23.68 29.52
N GLN A 526 11.50 23.13 30.16
CA GLN A 526 11.39 21.71 30.47
C GLN A 526 10.48 21.01 29.45
N VAL A 527 11.01 20.03 28.72
CA VAL A 527 10.21 19.15 27.87
C VAL A 527 9.60 18.03 28.73
N LEU A 528 8.29 18.08 28.95
CA LEU A 528 7.56 17.10 29.77
C LEU A 528 7.37 15.77 29.05
N ALA A 529 7.05 15.82 27.75
CA ALA A 529 6.81 14.65 26.92
C ALA A 529 7.04 14.96 25.44
N GLN A 530 7.41 13.93 24.68
CA GLN A 530 7.44 13.96 23.22
C GLN A 530 6.74 12.72 22.69
N GLN A 531 5.77 12.90 21.79
CA GLN A 531 5.01 11.78 21.23
C GLN A 531 4.73 12.00 19.74
N PRO A 532 4.81 10.95 18.89
CA PRO A 532 4.46 11.04 17.49
C PRO A 532 2.94 11.22 17.31
N ALA A 533 2.56 12.14 16.42
CA ALA A 533 1.19 12.33 15.96
C ALA A 533 1.08 12.27 14.42
N ASP A 534 2.11 11.74 13.76
CA ASP A 534 2.13 11.33 12.34
C ASP A 534 1.72 12.37 11.30
N PHE A 535 1.94 13.66 11.59
CA PHE A 535 1.47 14.77 10.75
C PHE A 535 -0.06 14.78 10.52
N ASP A 536 -0.81 14.09 11.39
CA ASP A 536 -2.27 13.91 11.28
C ASP A 536 -3.01 14.75 12.32
N ARG A 537 -4.07 15.43 11.88
CA ARG A 537 -4.85 16.35 12.73
C ARG A 537 -5.62 15.61 13.83
N THR A 538 -6.15 14.43 13.55
CA THR A 538 -6.93 13.64 14.51
C THR A 538 -5.99 13.04 15.55
N LYS A 539 -4.86 12.47 15.13
CA LYS A 539 -3.85 11.99 16.08
C LYS A 539 -3.26 13.12 16.92
N GLY A 540 -3.05 14.31 16.34
CA GLY A 540 -2.63 15.49 17.10
C GLY A 540 -3.62 15.85 18.21
N LEU A 541 -4.93 15.73 17.96
CA LEU A 541 -5.98 15.91 18.98
C LEU A 541 -5.90 14.85 20.07
N ASP A 542 -5.79 13.57 19.70
CA ASP A 542 -5.79 12.46 20.65
C ASP A 542 -4.55 12.48 21.56
N VAL A 543 -3.36 12.64 20.95
CA VAL A 543 -2.09 12.73 21.67
C VAL A 543 -2.09 13.94 22.61
N MET A 544 -2.51 15.12 22.13
CA MET A 544 -2.55 16.31 22.98
C MET A 544 -3.55 16.16 24.13
N SER A 545 -4.71 15.52 23.90
CA SER A 545 -5.70 15.26 24.95
C SER A 545 -5.12 14.38 26.06
N ASN A 546 -4.39 13.33 25.71
CA ASN A 546 -3.72 12.45 26.67
C ASN A 546 -2.60 13.17 27.43
N LEU A 547 -1.78 13.96 26.73
CA LEU A 547 -0.70 14.74 27.33
C LEU A 547 -1.23 15.83 28.26
N LEU A 548 -2.35 16.48 27.92
CA LEU A 548 -2.99 17.48 28.78
C LEU A 548 -3.55 16.86 30.06
N GLN A 549 -4.05 15.62 30.01
CA GLN A 549 -4.49 14.89 31.20
C GLN A 549 -3.29 14.52 32.10
N ALA A 550 -2.18 14.08 31.51
CA ALA A 550 -0.97 13.71 32.25
C ALA A 550 -0.20 14.95 32.77
N HIS A 551 -0.28 16.07 32.06
CA HIS A 551 0.47 17.29 32.31
C HIS A 551 -0.45 18.53 32.21
N PRO A 552 -1.37 18.72 33.17
CA PRO A 552 -2.34 19.81 33.14
C PRO A 552 -1.69 21.21 33.28
N ASP A 553 -0.43 21.26 33.71
CA ASP A 553 0.41 22.44 33.90
C ASP A 553 1.32 22.75 32.69
N VAL A 554 1.12 22.09 31.54
CA VAL A 554 1.78 22.44 30.29
C VAL A 554 1.50 23.89 29.89
N GLN A 555 2.53 24.61 29.43
CA GLN A 555 2.46 26.03 29.04
C GLN A 555 2.79 26.23 27.56
N GLY A 556 3.41 25.25 26.90
CA GLY A 556 3.73 25.31 25.48
C GLY A 556 3.61 23.98 24.74
N VAL A 557 3.28 24.05 23.45
CA VAL A 557 3.27 22.91 22.54
C VAL A 557 4.07 23.28 21.29
N ILE A 558 5.09 22.47 20.98
CA ILE A 558 5.72 22.48 19.66
C ILE A 558 5.13 21.33 18.86
N ALA A 559 4.54 21.61 17.71
CA ALA A 559 4.07 20.58 16.79
C ALA A 559 4.91 20.59 15.52
N ALA A 560 5.36 19.41 15.09
CA ALA A 560 6.20 19.28 13.90
C ALA A 560 5.47 19.59 12.59
N ASN A 561 4.16 19.83 12.60
CA ASN A 561 3.42 20.43 11.50
C ASN A 561 2.11 21.11 11.97
N ASP A 562 1.46 21.85 11.06
CA ASP A 562 0.26 22.61 11.36
C ASP A 562 -0.96 21.72 11.57
N GLU A 563 -1.07 20.57 10.90
CA GLU A 563 -2.18 19.63 11.11
C GLU A 563 -2.22 19.13 12.56
N MET A 564 -1.08 18.71 13.10
CA MET A 564 -0.96 18.31 14.50
C MET A 564 -1.14 19.50 15.45
N ALA A 565 -0.65 20.68 15.08
CA ALA A 565 -0.84 21.90 15.86
C ALA A 565 -2.34 22.27 15.97
N LEU A 566 -3.09 22.14 14.88
CA LEU A 566 -4.54 22.39 14.84
C LEU A 566 -5.32 21.35 15.65
N GLY A 567 -4.89 20.08 15.61
CA GLY A 567 -5.37 19.04 16.52
C GLY A 567 -5.15 19.39 17.99
N ALA A 568 -3.94 19.85 18.33
CA ALA A 568 -3.58 20.28 19.68
C ALA A 568 -4.38 21.51 20.14
N VAL A 569 -4.57 22.50 19.26
CA VAL A 569 -5.43 23.67 19.51
C VAL A 569 -6.84 23.22 19.86
N LYS A 570 -7.38 22.23 19.15
CA LYS A 570 -8.70 21.67 19.44
C LYS A 570 -8.76 20.95 20.79
N ALA A 571 -7.74 20.17 21.16
CA ALA A 571 -7.65 19.52 22.48
C ALA A 571 -7.57 20.54 23.63
N LEU A 572 -6.82 21.62 23.43
CA LEU A 572 -6.60 22.67 24.42
C LEU A 572 -7.84 23.58 24.62
N GLY A 573 -8.71 23.68 23.61
CA GLY A 573 -9.90 24.53 23.67
C GLY A 573 -9.54 25.99 23.96
N SER A 574 -10.14 26.58 24.99
CA SER A 574 -9.90 27.98 25.38
C SER A 574 -8.49 28.27 25.91
N LYS A 575 -7.71 27.23 26.26
CA LYS A 575 -6.32 27.39 26.69
C LYS A 575 -5.37 27.73 25.54
N ALA A 576 -5.72 27.37 24.31
CA ALA A 576 -4.87 27.55 23.14
C ALA A 576 -4.67 29.05 22.81
N GLY A 577 -3.41 29.48 22.73
CA GLY A 577 -3.04 30.87 22.46
C GLY A 577 -3.14 31.79 23.68
N THR A 578 -3.72 31.32 24.80
CA THR A 578 -3.85 32.07 26.05
C THR A 578 -2.85 31.53 27.09
N SER A 579 -3.26 30.54 27.88
CA SER A 579 -2.44 29.89 28.90
C SER A 579 -1.45 28.87 28.33
N VAL A 580 -1.74 28.33 27.14
CA VAL A 580 -0.86 27.38 26.43
C VAL A 580 -0.54 27.92 25.03
N GLN A 581 0.73 28.19 24.79
CA GLN A 581 1.20 28.71 23.51
C GLN A 581 1.51 27.56 22.56
N VAL A 582 1.01 27.61 21.33
CA VAL A 582 1.20 26.54 20.34
C VAL A 582 2.02 27.08 19.17
N VAL A 583 3.10 26.40 18.82
CA VAL A 583 3.90 26.69 17.62
C VAL A 583 3.82 25.50 16.66
N GLY A 584 3.34 25.77 15.45
CA GLY A 584 3.25 24.82 14.34
C GLY A 584 4.39 24.97 13.33
N PHE A 585 4.26 24.26 12.23
CA PHE A 585 5.21 24.23 11.11
C PHE A 585 4.42 23.91 9.83
N ASP A 586 4.76 24.50 8.69
CA ASP A 586 4.19 24.33 7.34
C ASP A 586 3.66 25.66 6.79
N GLY A 587 2.93 26.44 7.59
CA GLY A 587 2.24 27.64 7.12
C GLY A 587 1.05 27.31 6.22
N THR A 588 0.27 26.27 6.57
CA THR A 588 -0.92 25.90 5.79
C THR A 588 -2.01 26.99 5.88
N PRO A 589 -2.94 27.09 4.92
CA PRO A 589 -4.02 28.07 4.99
C PRO A 589 -4.82 28.03 6.30
N ASP A 590 -5.08 26.82 6.82
CA ASP A 590 -5.74 26.62 8.11
C ASP A 590 -4.84 27.06 9.27
N GLY A 591 -3.55 26.73 9.23
CA GLY A 591 -2.56 27.14 10.22
C GLY A 591 -2.42 28.67 10.29
N LEU A 592 -2.28 29.34 9.14
CA LEU A 592 -2.23 30.79 9.04
C LEU A 592 -3.53 31.45 9.54
N THR A 593 -4.69 30.82 9.27
CA THR A 593 -5.98 31.27 9.83
C THR A 593 -5.99 31.16 11.36
N ALA A 594 -5.45 30.08 11.93
CA ALA A 594 -5.31 29.92 13.38
C ALA A 594 -4.32 30.92 14.00
N VAL A 595 -3.24 31.28 13.29
CA VAL A 595 -2.31 32.35 13.68
C VAL A 595 -3.03 33.70 13.70
N LYS A 596 -3.81 34.01 12.67
CA LYS A 596 -4.61 35.25 12.62
C LYS A 596 -5.63 35.34 13.75
N LYS A 597 -6.27 34.22 14.10
CA LYS A 597 -7.19 34.10 15.25
C LYS A 597 -6.48 34.15 16.60
N GLY A 598 -5.18 33.86 16.63
CA GLY A 598 -4.35 33.83 17.85
C GLY A 598 -4.46 32.53 18.65
N THR A 599 -5.18 31.52 18.16
CA THR A 599 -5.24 30.19 18.81
C THR A 599 -3.96 29.38 18.56
N LEU A 600 -3.29 29.64 17.43
CA LEU A 600 -1.92 29.21 17.15
C LEU A 600 -1.02 30.44 17.30
N TYR A 601 0.04 30.37 18.11
CA TYR A 601 0.89 31.54 18.35
C TYR A 601 1.74 31.87 17.11
N ALA A 602 2.37 30.85 16.54
CA ALA A 602 3.18 30.97 15.35
C ALA A 602 3.14 29.68 14.52
N SER A 603 3.47 29.79 13.23
CA SER A 603 3.82 28.65 12.39
C SER A 603 5.12 28.94 11.65
N VAL A 604 6.03 27.97 11.60
CA VAL A 604 7.21 28.05 10.73
C VAL A 604 6.78 27.71 9.30
N ALA A 605 6.45 28.74 8.52
CA ALA A 605 5.93 28.59 7.18
C ALA A 605 7.00 28.10 6.20
N GLN A 606 6.63 27.05 5.49
CA GLN A 606 7.34 26.51 4.35
C GLN A 606 6.87 27.19 3.05
N GLN A 607 7.51 26.87 1.93
CA GLN A 607 7.14 27.37 0.60
C GLN A 607 6.80 26.19 -0.33
N PRO A 608 5.69 25.45 -0.09
CA PRO A 608 5.39 24.20 -0.81
C PRO A 608 5.27 24.38 -2.32
N SER A 609 4.62 25.45 -2.80
CA SER A 609 4.56 25.73 -4.24
C SER A 609 5.96 25.94 -4.85
N GLN A 610 6.89 26.52 -4.08
CA GLN A 610 8.27 26.70 -4.53
C GLN A 610 9.04 25.36 -4.53
N LEU A 611 8.81 24.47 -3.56
CA LEU A 611 9.39 23.12 -3.56
C LEU A 611 9.00 22.37 -4.83
N GLY A 612 7.70 22.35 -5.17
CA GLY A 612 7.20 21.72 -6.39
C GLY A 612 7.78 22.34 -7.66
N ARG A 613 7.83 23.68 -7.72
CA ARG A 613 8.41 24.44 -8.83
C ARG A 613 9.89 24.08 -9.06
N ILE A 614 10.70 24.14 -8.01
CA ILE A 614 12.14 23.85 -8.08
C ILE A 614 12.38 22.39 -8.43
N ALA A 615 11.57 21.45 -7.90
CA ALA A 615 11.72 20.04 -8.23
C ALA A 615 11.52 19.76 -9.73
N VAL A 616 10.53 20.39 -10.36
CA VAL A 616 10.29 20.27 -11.82
C VAL A 616 11.42 20.89 -12.64
N ASP A 617 11.87 22.09 -12.27
CA ASP A 617 13.00 22.75 -12.93
C ASP A 617 14.30 21.92 -12.82
N ASN A 618 14.58 21.36 -11.65
CA ASN A 618 15.72 20.47 -11.42
C ASN A 618 15.59 19.15 -12.21
N ALA A 619 14.39 18.57 -12.28
CA ALA A 619 14.13 17.38 -13.08
C ALA A 619 14.45 17.64 -14.57
N LEU A 620 13.98 18.76 -15.13
CA LEU A 620 14.28 19.15 -16.52
C LEU A 620 15.77 19.41 -16.74
N LYS A 621 16.46 20.05 -15.80
CA LYS A 621 17.92 20.25 -15.90
C LYS A 621 18.67 18.92 -15.91
N ALA A 622 18.26 17.99 -15.05
CA ALA A 622 18.87 16.67 -14.97
C ALA A 622 18.69 15.88 -16.29
N THR A 623 17.52 15.93 -16.93
CA THR A 623 17.31 15.28 -18.24
C THR A 623 18.16 15.87 -19.35
N GLN A 624 18.56 17.14 -19.23
CA GLN A 624 19.43 17.84 -20.16
C GLN A 624 20.93 17.65 -19.86
N GLY A 625 21.29 16.81 -18.88
CA GLY A 625 22.67 16.61 -18.44
C GLY A 625 23.29 17.83 -17.75
N LYS A 626 22.48 18.81 -17.34
CA LYS A 626 22.96 19.98 -16.59
C LYS A 626 23.20 19.61 -15.14
N LYS A 627 24.24 20.19 -14.54
CA LYS A 627 24.54 20.00 -13.12
C LYS A 627 23.42 20.58 -12.25
N VAL A 628 22.92 19.77 -11.33
CA VAL A 628 21.94 20.17 -10.31
C VAL A 628 22.61 20.10 -8.94
N GLU A 629 22.25 21.01 -8.03
CA GLU A 629 22.70 20.92 -6.64
C GLU A 629 22.10 19.68 -5.97
N SER A 630 22.95 18.87 -5.32
CA SER A 630 22.52 17.63 -4.67
C SER A 630 21.51 17.87 -3.54
N THR A 631 21.53 19.05 -2.94
CA THR A 631 20.59 19.45 -1.88
C THR A 631 20.26 20.92 -2.02
N VAL A 632 18.99 21.23 -2.26
CA VAL A 632 18.45 22.58 -2.30
C VAL A 632 17.64 22.79 -1.04
N LYS A 633 18.14 23.65 -0.15
CA LYS A 633 17.46 24.05 1.08
C LYS A 633 16.60 25.27 0.84
N VAL A 634 15.28 25.10 0.83
CA VAL A 634 14.34 26.22 0.70
C VAL A 634 14.14 26.88 2.06
N PRO A 635 14.37 28.20 2.19
CA PRO A 635 14.22 28.91 3.45
C PRO A 635 12.78 28.86 3.98
N VAL A 636 12.67 28.73 5.29
CA VAL A 636 11.40 28.83 6.03
C VAL A 636 11.32 30.16 6.77
N LYS A 637 10.12 30.60 7.13
CA LYS A 637 9.90 31.87 7.82
C LYS A 637 8.94 31.68 8.99
N VAL A 638 9.24 32.28 10.14
CA VAL A 638 8.30 32.31 11.26
C VAL A 638 7.16 33.27 10.92
N VAL A 639 5.94 32.74 10.94
CA VAL A 639 4.71 33.50 10.74
C VAL A 639 3.97 33.64 12.06
N THR A 640 3.71 34.88 12.43
CA THR A 640 3.01 35.30 13.65
C THR A 640 1.87 36.24 13.26
N LYS A 641 1.05 36.62 14.23
CA LYS A 641 -0.07 37.56 13.99
C LYS A 641 0.39 38.88 13.36
N GLN A 642 1.64 39.28 13.58
CA GLN A 642 2.24 40.52 13.08
C GLN A 642 2.50 40.49 11.56
N ASN A 643 2.85 39.33 10.99
CA ASN A 643 3.26 39.23 9.58
C ASN A 643 2.39 38.27 8.73
N VAL A 644 1.40 37.60 9.32
CA VAL A 644 0.53 36.61 8.63
C VAL A 644 -0.18 37.17 7.39
N ALA A 645 -0.47 38.47 7.35
CA ALA A 645 -1.08 39.11 6.19
C ALA A 645 -0.21 39.00 4.92
N GLY A 646 1.12 38.91 5.05
CA GLY A 646 2.03 38.74 3.91
C GLY A 646 2.15 37.31 3.38
N PHE A 647 1.51 36.34 4.03
CA PHE A 647 1.51 34.91 3.65
C PHE A 647 0.12 34.41 3.23
N SER A 648 -0.90 35.25 3.37
CA SER A 648 -2.28 34.96 3.02
C SER A 648 -2.53 35.37 1.55
N GLY A 649 -2.00 34.60 0.59
CA GLY A 649 -2.08 34.92 -0.85
C GLY A 649 -2.20 33.68 -1.71
#